data_AF-W4K9R5-F1
#
_entry.id   AF-W4K9R5-F1
#
_cell.length_a   1.000
_cell.length_b   1.000
_cell.length_c   1.000
_cell.angle_alpha   90.00
_cell.angle_beta   90.00
_cell.angle_gamma   90.00
#
_symmetry.space_group_name_H-M   'P 1'
#
loop_
_entity.id
_entity.type
_entity.pdbx_description
1 polymer ?
#
loop_
_entity_poly.entity_id
_entity_poly.type
_entity_poly.pdbx_seq_one_letter_code
_entity_poly.pdbx_strand_id
1 'polypeptide(L)'
;MTCLPLEEDPFTGSQSKSEVTPSEGYFEGKTGVTQVIVCNLITDVYREMISQRRCFMFTALFFQDYVRFIRWDWAGAVVSQRFSWKDEPAPLEVFLWRVSHLSDAGRGHDTSISQPTAEEVEAAKKRLDERARELARIRGDASVKTRYSTDDTFRKFRVVDNVDHVERFFVASEPIYRSIPEMGRGMVGYEALDLQTDKLVYMKDTWRWGESDLCDEGLTYRRLHKMHVPWIAPLVCAGTIDDQKTLTHAVKNRPWCCKGAEPKAHEHHRLVLGALGRPLREFRSTKELCTVISEGMEAHQAAFTRARILHSDISDGNILITDDGHAFLIDWELCQKVNDNGTGDYEGRSGTWVFMSSAMGTKIKWHEFRDDLESFFYLLLFNSIRYQVCAPPDLAAFREISETFFQSAHYEGDELCGGTEKAKYLKAATDAPFFPRHELEKMLSAPHASLIEEIRLLFRPAYLVGPDLEEAISQAKRNLNLPWSQDALLDHLRSSKAMAEVFRQHLAMPGWREGDSGHDLFPDWGVPPEVPVWCKWTPPTSLRKRSTPDSIPASNETPIPAPAPEHRIRLAISTSAPPYTPSCSTDAPAPLVHGIKRARDEAEMDCDGNEGGDHSAPSLKRVRPSPKKPSAIPAQSSQRPEGGC
;
A
#
# COMPACT_ATOMS: atom_id res chain seq x y z
N MET A 1 10.65 15.63 -28.56
CA MET A 1 11.57 14.74 -27.81
C MET A 1 12.96 15.35 -27.90
N THR A 2 13.44 15.98 -26.82
CA THR A 2 14.84 16.34 -26.66
C THR A 2 15.59 15.07 -26.26
N CYS A 3 16.61 14.68 -27.04
CA CYS A 3 17.41 13.50 -26.73
C CYS A 3 18.36 13.83 -25.58
N LEU A 4 18.47 12.94 -24.59
CA LEU A 4 19.37 13.15 -23.47
C LEU A 4 20.83 13.20 -23.98
N PRO A 5 21.65 14.15 -23.49
CA PRO A 5 23.08 14.14 -23.74
C PRO A 5 23.74 12.83 -23.32
N LEU A 6 24.89 12.49 -23.92
CA LEU A 6 25.55 11.22 -23.64
C LEU A 6 26.08 11.14 -22.20
N GLU A 7 26.45 12.29 -21.64
CA GLU A 7 26.86 12.51 -20.26
C GLU A 7 25.74 12.31 -19.24
N GLU A 8 24.49 12.29 -19.70
CA GLU A 8 23.30 11.99 -18.90
C GLU A 8 22.86 10.51 -19.02
N ASP A 9 23.68 9.63 -19.62
CA ASP A 9 23.47 8.17 -19.57
C ASP A 9 23.49 7.72 -18.09
N PRO A 10 22.34 7.26 -17.55
CA PRO A 10 22.22 6.90 -16.14
C PRO A 10 22.96 5.62 -15.79
N PHE A 11 23.52 4.91 -16.77
CA PHE A 11 24.21 3.65 -16.58
C PHE A 11 25.66 3.73 -17.06
N THR A 12 26.60 3.26 -16.24
CA THR A 12 28.03 3.27 -16.55
C THR A 12 28.32 2.28 -17.69
N GLY A 13 28.50 2.80 -18.91
CA GLY A 13 29.02 2.08 -20.06
C GLY A 13 30.52 2.31 -20.19
N SER A 14 31.35 1.30 -19.95
CA SER A 14 32.78 1.39 -20.28
C SER A 14 32.95 1.55 -21.79
N GLN A 15 33.67 2.59 -22.18
CA GLN A 15 34.08 2.88 -23.55
C GLN A 15 35.15 1.86 -24.01
N SER A 16 34.79 0.64 -24.43
CA SER A 16 35.58 -0.14 -25.41
C SER A 16 35.04 -1.55 -25.59
N LYS A 17 35.12 -2.06 -26.82
CA LYS A 17 34.83 -3.45 -27.21
C LYS A 17 35.90 -4.46 -26.74
N SER A 18 36.90 -4.04 -25.97
CA SER A 18 38.01 -4.90 -25.54
C SER A 18 38.09 -5.00 -24.02
N GLU A 19 37.98 -6.23 -23.52
CA GLU A 19 38.32 -6.66 -22.15
C GLU A 19 37.61 -5.91 -21.01
N VAL A 20 36.48 -6.46 -20.58
CA VAL A 20 35.96 -6.19 -19.24
C VAL A 20 36.04 -7.50 -18.47
N THR A 21 37.09 -7.64 -17.67
CA THR A 21 37.00 -8.42 -16.44
C THR A 21 35.83 -7.86 -15.62
N PRO A 22 35.02 -8.68 -14.93
CA PRO A 22 33.90 -8.21 -14.13
C PRO A 22 34.42 -7.29 -13.01
N SER A 23 34.56 -5.99 -13.30
CA SER A 23 35.13 -5.04 -12.38
C SER A 23 34.14 -4.75 -11.27
N GLU A 24 34.68 -4.52 -10.07
CA GLU A 24 34.02 -4.44 -8.77
C GLU A 24 33.12 -3.18 -8.60
N GLY A 25 32.64 -2.57 -9.69
CA GLY A 25 31.94 -1.28 -9.71
C GLY A 25 30.44 -1.39 -10.03
N TYR A 26 29.65 -0.56 -9.34
CA TYR A 26 28.22 -0.36 -9.59
C TYR A 26 27.96 0.09 -11.04
N PHE A 27 26.96 -0.53 -11.68
CA PHE A 27 26.51 -0.26 -13.05
C PHE A 27 25.71 1.05 -13.20
N GLU A 28 25.25 1.64 -12.09
CA GLU A 28 24.52 2.91 -12.08
C GLU A 28 25.47 4.11 -12.04
N GLY A 29 25.06 5.20 -12.71
CA GLY A 29 25.74 6.48 -12.63
C GLY A 29 25.76 7.00 -11.19
N LYS A 30 26.91 7.50 -10.76
CA LYS A 30 27.12 7.98 -9.37
C LYS A 30 26.86 9.48 -9.20
N THR A 31 26.44 10.18 -10.25
CA THR A 31 26.16 11.62 -10.17
C THR A 31 24.70 11.85 -9.75
N GLY A 32 24.44 12.95 -9.06
CA GLY A 32 23.08 13.31 -8.64
C GLY A 32 22.11 13.40 -9.83
N VAL A 33 22.58 13.88 -10.98
CA VAL A 33 21.77 13.95 -12.22
C VAL A 33 21.39 12.54 -12.71
N THR A 34 22.36 11.62 -12.81
CA THR A 34 22.08 10.25 -13.26
C THR A 34 21.13 9.51 -12.32
N GLN A 35 21.23 9.75 -11.01
CA GLN A 35 20.32 9.17 -10.02
C GLN A 35 18.89 9.70 -10.16
N VAL A 36 18.71 11.01 -10.37
CA VAL A 36 17.39 11.61 -10.63
C VAL A 36 16.76 11.02 -11.90
N ILE A 37 17.53 10.80 -12.95
CA ILE A 37 17.04 10.19 -14.20
C ILE A 37 16.57 8.75 -13.96
N VAL A 38 17.36 7.94 -13.22
CA VAL A 38 16.95 6.57 -12.86
C VAL A 38 15.66 6.57 -12.06
N CYS A 39 15.56 7.42 -11.04
CA CYS A 39 14.36 7.54 -10.21
C CYS A 39 13.13 7.87 -11.07
N ASN A 40 13.19 8.91 -11.90
CA ASN A 40 12.07 9.27 -12.76
C ASN A 40 11.65 8.13 -13.71
N LEU A 41 12.64 7.43 -14.28
CA LEU A 41 12.39 6.31 -15.19
C LEU A 41 11.67 5.14 -14.47
N ILE A 42 12.12 4.80 -13.26
CA ILE A 42 11.49 3.80 -12.40
C ILE A 42 10.03 4.21 -12.16
N THR A 43 9.82 5.43 -11.66
CA THR A 43 8.50 5.93 -11.31
C THR A 43 7.54 5.87 -12.50
N ASP A 44 7.96 6.35 -13.67
CA ASP A 44 7.11 6.40 -14.86
C ASP A 44 6.81 5.00 -15.39
N VAL A 45 7.80 4.11 -15.46
CA VAL A 45 7.58 2.74 -15.93
C VAL A 45 6.61 1.99 -15.03
N TYR A 46 6.76 2.06 -13.72
CA TYR A 46 5.84 1.36 -12.82
C TYR A 46 4.44 1.95 -12.84
N ARG A 47 4.28 3.27 -12.99
CA ARG A 47 2.97 3.90 -13.22
C ARG A 47 2.30 3.35 -14.48
N GLU A 48 3.06 3.20 -15.55
CA GLU A 48 2.58 2.59 -16.80
C GLU A 48 2.26 1.11 -16.63
N MET A 49 3.09 0.35 -15.91
CA MET A 49 2.83 -1.06 -15.62
C MET A 49 1.52 -1.23 -14.84
N ILE A 50 1.23 -0.40 -13.84
CA ILE A 50 -0.06 -0.40 -13.13
C ILE A 50 -1.21 0.01 -14.07
N SER A 51 -1.01 1.10 -14.81
CA SER A 51 -2.05 1.69 -15.67
C SER A 51 -2.35 0.87 -16.93
N GLN A 52 -1.46 -0.02 -17.33
CA GLN A 52 -1.66 -0.93 -18.47
C GLN A 52 -1.77 -2.40 -18.03
N ARG A 53 -1.74 -2.67 -16.71
CA ARG A 53 -1.78 -4.00 -16.09
C ARG A 53 -0.72 -4.92 -16.69
N ARG A 54 0.54 -4.51 -16.52
CA ARG A 54 1.71 -5.25 -17.02
C ARG A 54 2.43 -5.99 -15.91
N CYS A 55 2.80 -7.22 -16.20
CA CYS A 55 3.71 -8.05 -15.43
C CYS A 55 5.18 -7.61 -15.61
N PHE A 56 5.52 -7.12 -16.80
CA PHE A 56 6.82 -6.57 -17.15
C PHE A 56 6.69 -5.60 -18.32
N MET A 57 7.69 -4.75 -18.54
CA MET A 57 7.70 -3.76 -19.61
C MET A 57 9.07 -3.69 -20.29
N PHE A 58 9.07 -3.40 -21.59
CA PHE A 58 10.28 -3.09 -22.32
C PHE A 58 10.34 -1.59 -22.63
N THR A 59 11.50 -0.97 -22.45
CA THR A 59 11.75 0.42 -22.86
C THR A 59 13.02 0.51 -23.69
N ALA A 60 13.03 1.38 -24.70
CA ALA A 60 14.22 1.76 -25.44
C ALA A 60 14.60 3.20 -25.04
N LEU A 61 15.80 3.36 -24.48
CA LEU A 61 16.29 4.63 -23.96
C LEU A 61 17.34 5.20 -24.92
N PHE A 62 17.08 6.39 -25.47
CA PHE A 62 17.88 7.04 -26.50
C PHE A 62 18.76 8.15 -25.90
N PHE A 63 20.04 8.14 -26.25
CA PHE A 63 21.03 9.16 -25.88
C PHE A 63 21.86 9.53 -27.11
N GLN A 64 21.58 10.68 -27.69
CA GLN A 64 22.13 11.10 -29.00
C GLN A 64 22.06 9.93 -30.02
N ASP A 65 23.23 9.38 -30.38
CA ASP A 65 23.40 8.35 -31.40
C ASP A 65 23.33 6.92 -30.84
N TYR A 66 23.00 6.78 -29.55
CA TYR A 66 23.03 5.51 -28.84
C TYR A 66 21.68 5.11 -28.26
N VAL A 67 21.48 3.79 -28.13
CA VAL A 67 20.31 3.18 -27.50
C VAL A 67 20.71 2.15 -26.44
N ARG A 68 19.86 2.04 -25.41
CA ARG A 68 19.79 0.89 -24.49
C ARG A 68 18.39 0.30 -24.48
N PHE A 69 18.29 -1.02 -24.42
CA PHE A 69 17.03 -1.69 -24.07
C PHE A 69 17.00 -1.97 -22.59
N ILE A 70 15.83 -1.81 -21.99
CA ILE A 70 15.60 -2.14 -20.60
C ILE A 70 14.37 -3.02 -20.53
N ARG A 71 14.48 -4.15 -19.83
CA ARG A 71 13.34 -4.96 -19.41
C ARG A 71 13.12 -4.71 -17.92
N TRP A 72 11.95 -4.21 -17.58
CA TRP A 72 11.48 -3.97 -16.23
C TRP A 72 10.53 -5.07 -15.79
N ASP A 73 10.68 -5.57 -14.59
CA ASP A 73 9.63 -6.31 -13.88
C ASP A 73 9.58 -5.89 -12.42
N TRP A 74 8.65 -6.45 -11.67
CA TRP A 74 8.42 -6.11 -10.26
C TRP A 74 9.58 -6.49 -9.31
N ALA A 75 10.65 -7.10 -9.80
CA ALA A 75 11.87 -7.36 -9.04
C ALA A 75 13.03 -6.42 -9.41
N GLY A 76 12.93 -5.64 -10.49
CA GLY A 76 13.96 -4.72 -10.94
C GLY A 76 14.07 -4.61 -12.46
N ALA A 77 15.28 -4.30 -12.94
CA ALA A 77 15.54 -4.08 -14.35
C ALA A 77 16.71 -4.90 -14.89
N VAL A 78 16.66 -5.19 -16.18
CA VAL A 78 17.76 -5.77 -16.95
C VAL A 78 18.06 -4.82 -18.11
N VAL A 79 19.29 -4.32 -18.20
CA VAL A 79 19.67 -3.20 -19.07
C VAL A 79 20.72 -3.67 -20.08
N SER A 80 20.46 -3.52 -21.37
CA SER A 80 21.44 -3.89 -22.39
C SER A 80 22.71 -3.03 -22.31
N GLN A 81 23.80 -3.53 -22.89
CA GLN A 81 24.87 -2.62 -23.28
C GLN A 81 24.35 -1.58 -24.27
N ARG A 82 25.00 -0.41 -24.21
CA ARG A 82 24.77 0.68 -25.14
C ARG A 82 25.34 0.33 -26.50
N PHE A 83 24.60 0.61 -27.57
CA PHE A 83 25.07 0.46 -28.96
C PHE A 83 24.66 1.67 -29.78
N SER A 84 25.41 1.96 -30.86
CA SER A 84 25.11 3.06 -31.78
C SER A 84 23.97 2.64 -32.70
N TRP A 85 22.82 3.31 -32.63
CA TRP A 85 21.70 3.01 -33.53
C TRP A 85 21.91 3.57 -34.94
N LYS A 86 22.89 4.47 -35.12
CA LYS A 86 23.30 4.98 -36.44
C LYS A 86 24.29 4.06 -37.14
N ASP A 87 25.30 3.57 -36.42
CA ASP A 87 26.36 2.73 -37.00
C ASP A 87 25.97 1.25 -37.05
N GLU A 88 25.22 0.78 -36.04
CA GLU A 88 24.78 -0.61 -35.91
C GLU A 88 23.25 -0.65 -35.63
N PRO A 89 22.38 -0.35 -36.63
CA PRO A 89 20.92 -0.27 -36.43
C PRO A 89 20.25 -1.64 -36.23
N ALA A 90 20.87 -2.73 -36.71
CA ALA A 90 20.27 -4.06 -36.74
C ALA A 90 19.69 -4.54 -35.37
N PRO A 91 20.32 -4.32 -34.20
CA PRO A 91 19.74 -4.70 -32.92
C PRO A 91 18.44 -3.95 -32.60
N LEU A 92 18.31 -2.68 -33.01
CA LEU A 92 17.08 -1.89 -32.85
C LEU A 92 15.97 -2.40 -33.75
N GLU A 93 16.28 -2.66 -35.01
CA GLU A 93 15.32 -3.23 -35.97
C GLU A 93 14.80 -4.59 -35.49
N VAL A 94 15.71 -5.50 -35.10
CA VAL A 94 15.36 -6.84 -34.62
C VAL A 94 14.57 -6.75 -33.31
N PHE A 95 14.92 -5.85 -32.40
CA PHE A 95 14.19 -5.66 -31.16
C PHE A 95 12.75 -5.20 -31.41
N LEU A 96 12.56 -4.14 -32.22
CA LEU A 96 11.23 -3.62 -32.56
C LEU A 96 10.40 -4.65 -33.34
N TRP A 97 11.03 -5.38 -34.26
CA TRP A 97 10.39 -6.47 -34.97
C TRP A 97 9.95 -7.58 -34.01
N ARG A 98 10.81 -8.02 -33.09
CA ARG A 98 10.45 -9.05 -32.11
C ARG A 98 9.32 -8.58 -31.20
N VAL A 99 9.43 -7.38 -30.62
CA VAL A 99 8.42 -6.83 -29.69
C VAL A 99 7.05 -6.66 -30.37
N SER A 100 7.01 -6.22 -31.63
CA SER A 100 5.75 -6.09 -32.39
C SER A 100 5.07 -7.44 -32.68
N HIS A 101 5.85 -8.52 -32.77
CA HIS A 101 5.35 -9.89 -33.01
C HIS A 101 5.12 -10.70 -31.73
N LEU A 102 5.41 -10.15 -30.54
CA LEU A 102 5.09 -10.81 -29.28
C LEU A 102 3.57 -10.85 -29.05
N SER A 103 3.10 -11.94 -28.45
CA SER A 103 1.74 -12.03 -27.90
C SER A 103 1.54 -10.98 -26.79
N ASP A 104 0.30 -10.78 -26.35
CA ASP A 104 0.02 -9.90 -25.21
C ASP A 104 0.80 -10.30 -23.96
N ALA A 105 0.84 -11.60 -23.64
CA ALA A 105 1.68 -12.14 -22.57
C ALA A 105 3.18 -11.87 -22.82
N GLY A 106 3.65 -12.03 -24.05
CA GLY A 106 5.04 -11.74 -24.43
C GLY A 106 5.40 -10.25 -24.33
N ARG A 107 4.41 -9.35 -24.49
CA ARG A 107 4.54 -7.91 -24.24
C ARG A 107 4.34 -7.55 -22.76
N GLY A 108 4.10 -8.55 -21.91
CA GLY A 108 3.94 -8.40 -20.48
C GLY A 108 2.56 -7.96 -20.04
N HIS A 109 1.52 -8.02 -20.89
CA HIS A 109 0.15 -7.81 -20.43
C HIS A 109 -0.33 -8.97 -19.55
N ASP A 110 -1.05 -8.64 -18.48
CA ASP A 110 -1.73 -9.62 -17.66
C ASP A 110 -2.93 -10.23 -18.43
N THR A 111 -2.76 -11.46 -18.89
CA THR A 111 -3.77 -12.22 -19.64
C THR A 111 -4.88 -12.82 -18.79
N SER A 112 -4.78 -12.74 -17.46
CA SER A 112 -5.87 -13.11 -16.55
C SER A 112 -6.95 -12.01 -16.44
N ILE A 113 -6.73 -10.86 -17.08
CA ILE A 113 -7.65 -9.74 -17.15
C ILE A 113 -8.25 -9.65 -18.54
N SER A 114 -9.57 -9.48 -18.61
CA SER A 114 -10.32 -9.37 -19.86
C SER A 114 -11.30 -8.18 -19.83
N GLN A 115 -11.94 -7.90 -20.96
CA GLN A 115 -13.01 -6.92 -21.03
C GLN A 115 -14.32 -7.55 -20.53
N PRO A 116 -15.04 -6.90 -19.59
CA PRO A 116 -16.38 -7.33 -19.20
C PRO A 116 -17.39 -7.09 -20.32
N THR A 117 -18.51 -7.82 -20.27
CA THR A 117 -19.69 -7.55 -21.11
C THR A 117 -20.40 -6.28 -20.66
N ALA A 118 -21.22 -5.70 -21.54
CA ALA A 118 -22.02 -4.52 -21.19
C ALA A 118 -22.97 -4.79 -20.00
N GLU A 119 -23.55 -5.99 -19.91
CA GLU A 119 -24.41 -6.38 -18.79
C GLU A 119 -23.65 -6.43 -17.46
N GLU A 120 -22.44 -6.99 -17.47
CA GLU A 120 -21.55 -7.02 -16.29
C GLU A 120 -21.12 -5.61 -15.86
N VAL A 121 -20.86 -4.71 -16.81
CA VAL A 121 -20.55 -3.29 -16.54
C VAL A 121 -21.74 -2.60 -15.88
N GLU A 122 -22.95 -2.74 -16.40
CA GLU A 122 -24.15 -2.12 -15.82
C GLU A 122 -24.46 -2.67 -14.43
N ALA A 123 -24.27 -3.97 -14.21
CA ALA A 123 -24.40 -4.58 -12.87
C ALA A 123 -23.37 -3.98 -11.89
N ALA A 124 -22.10 -3.84 -12.32
CA ALA A 124 -21.05 -3.27 -11.49
C ALA A 124 -21.32 -1.79 -11.16
N LYS A 125 -21.73 -0.98 -12.15
CA LYS A 125 -22.11 0.42 -11.94
C LYS A 125 -23.23 0.55 -10.91
N LYS A 126 -24.29 -0.24 -11.05
CA LYS A 126 -25.43 -0.22 -10.11
C LYS A 126 -24.95 -0.41 -8.66
N ARG A 127 -24.13 -1.43 -8.40
CA ARG A 127 -23.61 -1.72 -7.06
C ARG A 127 -22.65 -0.66 -6.56
N LEU A 128 -21.75 -0.16 -7.40
CA LEU A 128 -20.83 0.93 -7.05
C LEU A 128 -21.57 2.23 -6.75
N ASP A 129 -22.64 2.55 -7.47
CA ASP A 129 -23.46 3.74 -7.25
C ASP A 129 -24.33 3.64 -5.99
N GLU A 130 -24.82 2.44 -5.67
CA GLU A 130 -25.44 2.13 -4.37
C GLU A 130 -24.44 2.40 -3.22
N ARG A 131 -23.21 1.87 -3.34
CA ARG A 131 -22.15 2.07 -2.34
C ARG A 131 -21.75 3.53 -2.20
N ALA A 132 -21.57 4.23 -3.32
CA ALA A 132 -21.17 5.64 -3.32
C ALA A 132 -22.22 6.54 -2.66
N ARG A 133 -23.51 6.28 -2.88
CA ARG A 133 -24.60 7.00 -2.20
C ARG A 133 -24.61 6.76 -0.70
N GLU A 134 -24.38 5.52 -0.27
CA GLU A 134 -24.34 5.20 1.16
C GLU A 134 -23.13 5.85 1.85
N LEU A 135 -21.95 5.81 1.23
CA LEU A 135 -20.77 6.50 1.74
C LEU A 135 -20.99 8.02 1.83
N ALA A 136 -21.59 8.63 0.82
CA ALA A 136 -21.93 10.06 0.84
C ALA A 136 -22.90 10.39 1.99
N ARG A 137 -23.90 9.54 2.23
CA ARG A 137 -24.84 9.68 3.36
C ARG A 137 -24.14 9.58 4.71
N ILE A 138 -23.23 8.62 4.85
CA ILE A 138 -22.43 8.40 6.08
C ILE A 138 -21.52 9.61 6.36
N ARG A 139 -20.91 10.18 5.33
CA ARG A 139 -19.98 11.31 5.43
C ARG A 139 -20.67 12.67 5.51
N GLY A 140 -21.95 12.74 5.14
CA GLY A 140 -22.66 14.01 4.97
C GLY A 140 -22.22 14.78 3.72
N ASP A 141 -21.67 14.09 2.71
CA ASP A 141 -21.20 14.71 1.48
C ASP A 141 -22.38 15.20 0.62
N ALA A 142 -22.29 16.43 0.11
CA ALA A 142 -23.30 17.00 -0.78
C ALA A 142 -23.32 16.35 -2.18
N SER A 143 -22.24 15.66 -2.57
CA SER A 143 -22.11 15.04 -3.89
C SER A 143 -21.69 13.58 -3.77
N VAL A 144 -22.23 12.75 -4.67
CA VAL A 144 -21.87 11.34 -4.78
C VAL A 144 -20.70 11.20 -5.73
N LYS A 145 -19.58 10.68 -5.23
CA LYS A 145 -18.40 10.39 -6.05
C LYS A 145 -18.45 8.93 -6.50
N THR A 146 -18.75 8.70 -7.78
CA THR A 146 -18.72 7.37 -8.39
C THR A 146 -17.28 6.85 -8.52
N ARG A 147 -17.13 5.53 -8.64
CA ARG A 147 -15.83 4.83 -8.65
C ARG A 147 -15.38 4.40 -10.05
N TYR A 148 -15.91 5.06 -11.07
CA TYR A 148 -15.59 4.83 -12.48
C TYR A 148 -15.76 6.13 -13.26
N SER A 149 -14.97 6.30 -14.32
CA SER A 149 -15.07 7.45 -15.23
C SER A 149 -15.78 7.12 -16.54
N THR A 150 -15.49 5.98 -17.15
CA THR A 150 -16.12 5.50 -18.39
C THR A 150 -16.25 3.98 -18.39
N ASP A 151 -17.05 3.43 -19.28
CA ASP A 151 -17.20 1.97 -19.44
C ASP A 151 -15.86 1.31 -19.79
N ASP A 152 -14.99 2.03 -20.52
CA ASP A 152 -13.66 1.58 -20.92
C ASP A 152 -12.68 1.39 -19.76
N THR A 153 -13.01 1.86 -18.55
CA THR A 153 -12.16 1.62 -17.37
C THR A 153 -12.45 0.30 -16.68
N PHE A 154 -13.60 -0.35 -16.96
CA PHE A 154 -13.96 -1.61 -16.34
C PHE A 154 -13.15 -2.79 -16.88
N ARG A 155 -12.73 -3.67 -16.00
CA ARG A 155 -11.96 -4.87 -16.30
C ARG A 155 -12.54 -6.06 -15.55
N LYS A 156 -12.51 -7.22 -16.20
CA LYS A 156 -12.92 -8.51 -15.65
C LYS A 156 -11.68 -9.30 -15.23
N PHE A 157 -11.55 -9.53 -13.94
CA PHE A 157 -10.43 -10.22 -13.32
C PHE A 157 -10.79 -11.66 -13.06
N ARG A 158 -9.90 -12.58 -13.44
CA ARG A 158 -9.97 -13.99 -13.13
C ARG A 158 -9.12 -14.30 -11.90
N VAL A 159 -9.67 -15.05 -10.95
CA VAL A 159 -8.93 -15.56 -9.78
C VAL A 159 -9.23 -17.05 -9.64
N VAL A 160 -8.19 -17.87 -9.57
CA VAL A 160 -8.29 -19.29 -9.24
C VAL A 160 -7.79 -19.47 -7.83
N ASP A 161 -8.61 -20.00 -6.94
CA ASP A 161 -8.23 -20.15 -5.54
C ASP A 161 -7.13 -21.21 -5.36
N ASN A 162 -6.13 -20.91 -4.54
CA ASN A 162 -4.99 -21.80 -4.30
C ASN A 162 -5.39 -23.11 -3.57
N VAL A 163 -6.55 -23.17 -2.91
CA VAL A 163 -6.96 -24.30 -2.06
C VAL A 163 -8.10 -25.10 -2.66
N ASP A 164 -9.18 -24.45 -3.08
CA ASP A 164 -10.33 -25.15 -3.68
C ASP A 164 -10.25 -25.27 -5.21
N HIS A 165 -9.29 -24.56 -5.84
CA HIS A 165 -9.09 -24.49 -7.30
C HIS A 165 -10.33 -24.03 -8.07
N VAL A 166 -11.30 -23.40 -7.40
CA VAL A 166 -12.49 -22.85 -8.05
C VAL A 166 -12.14 -21.50 -8.66
N GLU A 167 -12.46 -21.38 -9.94
CA GLU A 167 -12.33 -20.15 -10.71
C GLU A 167 -13.48 -19.20 -10.40
N ARG A 168 -13.14 -17.93 -10.14
CA ARG A 168 -14.07 -16.84 -9.85
C ARG A 168 -13.73 -15.62 -10.70
N PHE A 169 -14.75 -14.83 -11.00
CA PHE A 169 -14.64 -13.64 -11.84
C PHE A 169 -15.16 -12.40 -11.12
N PHE A 170 -14.39 -11.33 -11.22
CA PHE A 170 -14.69 -10.06 -10.57
C PHE A 170 -14.64 -8.92 -11.58
N VAL A 171 -15.53 -7.94 -11.45
CA VAL A 171 -15.54 -6.75 -12.32
C VAL A 171 -15.25 -5.51 -11.50
N ALA A 172 -14.16 -4.83 -11.83
CA ALA A 172 -13.75 -3.60 -11.17
C ALA A 172 -13.37 -2.54 -12.21
N SER A 173 -13.45 -1.28 -11.80
CA SER A 173 -13.09 -0.13 -12.61
C SER A 173 -11.80 0.51 -12.08
N GLU A 174 -11.89 1.69 -11.50
CA GLU A 174 -10.74 2.41 -10.98
C GLU A 174 -10.32 1.88 -9.60
N PRO A 175 -9.01 1.78 -9.34
CA PRO A 175 -8.54 1.33 -8.05
C PRO A 175 -8.79 2.37 -6.96
N ILE A 176 -9.14 1.89 -5.77
CA ILE A 176 -9.31 2.73 -4.57
C ILE A 176 -7.99 3.04 -3.88
N TYR A 177 -6.97 2.22 -4.13
CA TYR A 177 -5.63 2.36 -3.58
C TYR A 177 -4.58 1.89 -4.60
N ARG A 178 -3.45 2.58 -4.63
CA ARG A 178 -2.24 2.18 -5.37
C ARG A 178 -1.04 2.43 -4.47
N SER A 179 -0.19 1.43 -4.28
CA SER A 179 1.10 1.67 -3.66
C SER A 179 1.98 2.50 -4.60
N ILE A 180 2.72 3.45 -4.03
CA ILE A 180 3.75 4.21 -4.75
C ILE A 180 4.86 3.22 -5.20
N PRO A 181 5.30 3.23 -6.47
CA PRO A 181 6.30 2.28 -7.00
C PRO A 181 7.63 2.23 -6.26
N GLU A 182 8.10 3.37 -5.80
CA GLU A 182 9.29 3.56 -4.97
C GLU A 182 9.15 2.86 -3.61
N MET A 183 7.93 2.41 -3.28
CA MET A 183 7.48 2.00 -1.96
C MET A 183 6.94 0.57 -1.84
N GLY A 184 6.97 -0.28 -2.87
CA GLY A 184 6.65 -1.70 -2.65
C GLY A 184 6.20 -2.57 -3.84
N ARG A 185 5.50 -3.64 -3.45
CA ARG A 185 5.03 -4.82 -4.20
C ARG A 185 3.99 -4.57 -5.31
N GLY A 186 3.86 -3.34 -5.80
CA GLY A 186 2.89 -3.03 -6.85
C GLY A 186 1.43 -3.27 -6.45
N MET A 187 1.09 -3.03 -5.19
CA MET A 187 -0.24 -3.31 -4.65
C MET A 187 -1.27 -2.37 -5.24
N VAL A 188 -2.36 -2.95 -5.75
CA VAL A 188 -3.53 -2.23 -6.24
C VAL A 188 -4.78 -2.81 -5.58
N GLY A 189 -5.57 -1.93 -4.96
CA GLY A 189 -6.83 -2.30 -4.31
C GLY A 189 -8.03 -1.86 -5.12
N TYR A 190 -9.04 -2.72 -5.24
CA TYR A 190 -10.28 -2.47 -5.99
C TYR A 190 -11.51 -2.75 -5.14
N GLU A 191 -12.55 -1.93 -5.33
CA GLU A 191 -13.93 -2.34 -5.07
C GLU A 191 -14.41 -3.08 -6.32
N ALA A 192 -14.67 -4.38 -6.21
CA ALA A 192 -15.01 -5.24 -7.33
C ALA A 192 -16.37 -5.89 -7.12
N LEU A 193 -17.14 -6.07 -8.20
CA LEU A 193 -18.34 -6.90 -8.20
C LEU A 193 -17.94 -8.37 -8.32
N ASP A 194 -18.34 -9.20 -7.37
CA ASP A 194 -18.31 -10.65 -7.52
C ASP A 194 -19.49 -11.09 -8.41
N LEU A 195 -19.17 -11.64 -9.58
CA LEU A 195 -20.17 -12.06 -10.56
C LEU A 195 -20.98 -13.29 -10.12
N GLN A 196 -20.51 -14.05 -9.14
CA GLN A 196 -21.23 -15.20 -8.61
C GLN A 196 -22.27 -14.79 -7.58
N THR A 197 -21.95 -13.82 -6.73
CA THR A 197 -22.81 -13.44 -5.59
C THR A 197 -23.55 -12.12 -5.77
N ASP A 198 -23.23 -11.34 -6.81
CA ASP A 198 -23.75 -10.00 -7.06
C ASP A 198 -23.54 -9.06 -5.84
N LYS A 199 -22.38 -9.21 -5.19
CA LYS A 199 -21.95 -8.39 -4.05
C LYS A 199 -20.64 -7.70 -4.36
N LEU A 200 -20.44 -6.52 -3.78
CA LEU A 200 -19.13 -5.88 -3.80
C LEU A 200 -18.18 -6.54 -2.81
N VAL A 201 -16.95 -6.70 -3.24
CA VAL A 201 -15.83 -7.28 -2.51
C VAL A 201 -14.62 -6.37 -2.64
N TYR A 202 -13.68 -6.47 -1.69
CA TYR A 202 -12.36 -5.85 -1.83
C TYR A 202 -11.41 -6.83 -2.50
N MET A 203 -10.79 -6.42 -3.60
CA MET A 203 -9.78 -7.22 -4.29
C MET A 203 -8.43 -6.51 -4.23
N LYS A 204 -7.44 -7.19 -3.65
CA LYS A 204 -6.03 -6.78 -3.54
C LYS A 204 -5.22 -7.54 -4.57
N ASP A 205 -4.67 -6.82 -5.55
CA ASP A 205 -3.76 -7.31 -6.59
C ASP A 205 -2.33 -6.93 -6.21
N THR A 206 -1.41 -7.88 -6.08
CA THR A 206 -0.07 -7.63 -5.51
C THR A 206 1.00 -8.59 -6.02
N TRP A 207 2.25 -8.12 -6.06
CA TRP A 207 3.43 -8.94 -6.34
C TRP A 207 4.10 -9.35 -5.03
N ARG A 208 3.81 -10.56 -4.55
CA ARG A 208 4.40 -11.10 -3.31
C ARG A 208 5.76 -11.74 -3.58
N TRP A 209 6.59 -11.98 -2.57
CA TRP A 209 7.81 -12.76 -2.78
C TRP A 209 7.49 -14.22 -3.09
N GLY A 210 8.15 -14.76 -4.12
CA GLY A 210 7.95 -16.12 -4.58
C GLY A 210 8.61 -17.18 -3.69
N GLU A 211 9.73 -16.82 -3.04
CA GLU A 211 10.54 -17.75 -2.22
C GLU A 211 10.33 -17.57 -0.71
N SER A 212 9.41 -16.72 -0.27
CA SER A 212 9.32 -16.39 1.15
C SER A 212 8.61 -17.46 1.96
N ASP A 213 9.21 -17.81 3.10
CA ASP A 213 8.53 -18.42 4.25
C ASP A 213 7.40 -17.54 4.83
N LEU A 214 7.26 -16.29 4.36
CA LEU A 214 6.17 -15.40 4.72
C LEU A 214 4.82 -16.05 4.39
N CYS A 215 3.85 -15.82 5.27
CA CYS A 215 2.53 -16.38 5.12
C CYS A 215 1.88 -15.88 3.82
N ASP A 216 1.45 -16.81 2.96
CA ASP A 216 0.39 -16.55 1.99
C ASP A 216 -0.79 -15.95 2.78
N GLU A 217 -1.10 -14.68 2.51
CA GLU A 217 -2.12 -13.93 3.25
C GLU A 217 -3.48 -14.63 3.19
N GLY A 218 -3.80 -15.27 2.06
CA GLY A 218 -4.98 -16.11 1.92
C GLY A 218 -4.97 -17.33 2.82
N LEU A 219 -3.84 -18.03 2.98
CA LEU A 219 -3.69 -19.11 3.96
C LEU A 219 -3.80 -18.60 5.40
N THR A 220 -3.27 -17.40 5.69
CA THR A 220 -3.45 -16.73 6.98
C THR A 220 -4.93 -16.51 7.27
N TYR A 221 -5.66 -15.88 6.36
CA TYR A 221 -7.10 -15.69 6.53
C TYR A 221 -7.85 -17.01 6.77
N ARG A 222 -7.56 -18.07 6.00
CA ARG A 222 -8.17 -19.40 6.21
C ARG A 222 -7.87 -19.93 7.61
N ARG A 223 -6.63 -19.76 8.10
CA ARG A 223 -6.24 -20.15 9.46
C ARG A 223 -6.99 -19.35 10.52
N LEU A 224 -7.08 -18.03 10.37
CA LEU A 224 -7.76 -17.14 11.31
C LEU A 224 -9.27 -17.47 11.38
N HIS A 225 -9.92 -17.65 10.24
CA HIS A 225 -11.33 -18.07 10.16
C HIS A 225 -11.55 -19.45 10.81
N LYS A 226 -10.68 -20.43 10.52
CA LYS A 226 -10.74 -21.76 11.16
C LYS A 226 -10.61 -21.69 12.69
N MET A 227 -9.87 -20.71 13.20
CA MET A 227 -9.69 -20.46 14.63
C MET A 227 -10.71 -19.48 15.23
N HIS A 228 -11.74 -19.10 14.45
CA HIS A 228 -12.84 -18.24 14.88
C HIS A 228 -12.35 -16.89 15.43
N VAL A 229 -11.32 -16.31 14.81
CA VAL A 229 -10.84 -14.96 15.17
C VAL A 229 -11.94 -13.95 14.79
N PRO A 230 -12.39 -13.09 15.72
CA PRO A 230 -13.41 -12.08 15.45
C PRO A 230 -12.82 -10.88 14.69
N TRP A 231 -13.69 -10.00 14.18
CA TRP A 231 -13.29 -8.70 13.62
C TRP A 231 -12.24 -8.77 12.51
N ILE A 232 -12.26 -9.83 11.71
CA ILE A 232 -11.47 -9.97 10.49
C ILE A 232 -12.39 -10.03 9.28
N ALA A 233 -11.92 -9.52 8.15
CA ALA A 233 -12.67 -9.58 6.91
C ALA A 233 -12.94 -11.03 6.48
N PRO A 234 -14.15 -11.36 5.98
CA PRO A 234 -14.42 -12.65 5.36
C PRO A 234 -13.51 -12.87 4.15
N LEU A 235 -12.93 -14.07 4.02
CA LEU A 235 -12.18 -14.45 2.83
C LEU A 235 -13.14 -15.00 1.77
N VAL A 236 -13.07 -14.48 0.54
CA VAL A 236 -13.80 -15.02 -0.61
C VAL A 236 -12.93 -16.03 -1.35
N CYS A 237 -11.75 -15.60 -1.79
CA CYS A 237 -10.74 -16.47 -2.41
C CYS A 237 -9.36 -15.81 -2.39
N ALA A 238 -8.32 -16.61 -2.54
CA ALA A 238 -6.94 -16.12 -2.72
C ALA A 238 -6.18 -17.04 -3.67
N GLY A 239 -5.51 -16.44 -4.65
CA GLY A 239 -4.95 -17.16 -5.79
C GLY A 239 -3.67 -16.54 -6.34
N THR A 240 -2.65 -17.36 -6.55
CA THR A 240 -1.47 -16.99 -7.34
C THR A 240 -1.82 -17.10 -8.82
N ILE A 241 -1.42 -16.11 -9.63
CA ILE A 241 -1.69 -16.13 -11.06
C ILE A 241 -0.60 -16.94 -11.75
N ASP A 242 -0.99 -18.10 -12.29
CA ASP A 242 -0.09 -19.02 -13.00
C ASP A 242 0.69 -18.29 -14.11
N ASP A 243 1.94 -18.70 -14.32
CA ASP A 243 2.90 -18.14 -15.30
C ASP A 243 3.35 -16.67 -15.08
N GLN A 244 2.87 -15.99 -14.04
CA GLN A 244 3.23 -14.59 -13.77
C GLN A 244 4.24 -14.47 -12.63
N LYS A 245 5.53 -14.65 -12.99
CA LYS A 245 6.67 -14.53 -12.09
C LYS A 245 7.72 -13.56 -12.65
N THR A 246 8.44 -12.88 -11.77
CA THR A 246 9.55 -12.04 -12.20
C THR A 246 10.72 -12.90 -12.70
N LEU A 247 11.57 -12.32 -13.54
CA LEU A 247 12.72 -13.03 -14.15
C LEU A 247 14.06 -12.38 -13.82
N THR A 248 14.06 -11.13 -13.33
CA THR A 248 15.29 -10.38 -13.03
C THR A 248 16.20 -11.15 -12.07
N HIS A 249 15.63 -11.87 -11.10
CA HIS A 249 16.40 -12.72 -10.18
C HIS A 249 17.01 -13.97 -10.81
N ALA A 250 16.32 -14.58 -11.76
CA ALA A 250 16.79 -15.80 -12.43
C ALA A 250 18.01 -15.56 -13.33
N VAL A 251 18.20 -14.31 -13.79
CA VAL A 251 19.33 -13.96 -14.65
C VAL A 251 20.53 -13.39 -13.90
N LYS A 252 20.43 -13.14 -12.58
CA LYS A 252 21.47 -12.42 -11.82
C LYS A 252 22.87 -13.05 -11.87
N ASN A 253 22.93 -14.39 -11.90
CA ASN A 253 24.18 -15.15 -11.88
C ASN A 253 24.72 -15.47 -13.29
N ARG A 254 24.11 -14.90 -14.35
CA ARG A 254 24.59 -15.13 -15.71
C ARG A 254 25.95 -14.45 -15.92
N PRO A 255 26.87 -15.05 -16.70
CA PRO A 255 28.22 -14.50 -16.90
C PRO A 255 28.26 -13.07 -17.46
N TRP A 256 27.19 -12.65 -18.16
CA TRP A 256 27.06 -11.32 -18.73
C TRP A 256 26.56 -10.26 -17.74
N CYS A 257 26.01 -10.65 -16.58
CA CYS A 257 25.50 -9.71 -15.58
C CYS A 257 26.63 -9.02 -14.82
N CYS A 258 26.42 -7.73 -14.52
CA CYS A 258 27.24 -7.01 -13.56
C CYS A 258 26.94 -7.52 -12.14
N LYS A 259 27.93 -7.48 -11.24
CA LYS A 259 27.67 -7.68 -9.81
C LYS A 259 26.83 -6.50 -9.30
N GLY A 260 25.81 -6.79 -8.50
CA GLY A 260 24.86 -5.79 -7.99
C GLY A 260 24.06 -6.33 -6.82
N ALA A 261 23.01 -5.59 -6.42
CA ALA A 261 22.09 -6.01 -5.37
C ALA A 261 21.46 -7.38 -5.68
N GLU A 262 20.94 -8.07 -4.66
CA GLU A 262 20.25 -9.34 -4.86
C GLU A 262 18.74 -9.11 -5.09
N PRO A 263 18.25 -9.22 -6.33
CA PRO A 263 16.84 -9.03 -6.60
C PRO A 263 16.08 -10.26 -6.12
N LYS A 264 14.89 -10.06 -5.56
CA LYS A 264 14.07 -11.14 -5.01
C LYS A 264 13.04 -11.62 -6.02
N ALA A 265 12.78 -12.93 -6.03
CA ALA A 265 11.69 -13.50 -6.80
C ALA A 265 10.34 -12.94 -6.33
N HIS A 266 9.49 -12.56 -7.27
CA HIS A 266 8.12 -12.15 -6.98
C HIS A 266 7.13 -12.93 -7.86
N GLU A 267 5.96 -13.20 -7.30
CA GLU A 267 4.83 -13.88 -7.94
C GLU A 267 3.59 -12.99 -7.85
N HIS A 268 2.81 -12.95 -8.92
CA HIS A 268 1.57 -12.19 -8.95
C HIS A 268 0.46 -12.92 -8.19
N HIS A 269 -0.22 -12.23 -7.29
CA HIS A 269 -1.20 -12.81 -6.38
C HIS A 269 -2.41 -11.90 -6.19
N ARG A 270 -3.60 -12.50 -6.09
CA ARG A 270 -4.86 -11.82 -5.77
C ARG A 270 -5.48 -12.36 -4.51
N LEU A 271 -5.83 -11.46 -3.61
CA LEU A 271 -6.63 -11.72 -2.42
C LEU A 271 -7.99 -11.01 -2.56
N VAL A 272 -9.07 -11.75 -2.34
CA VAL A 272 -10.44 -11.20 -2.38
C VAL A 272 -11.11 -11.37 -1.03
N LEU A 273 -11.52 -10.25 -0.44
CA LEU A 273 -12.18 -10.17 0.85
C LEU A 273 -13.65 -9.75 0.67
N GLY A 274 -14.55 -10.45 1.34
CA GLY A 274 -16.01 -10.29 1.24
C GLY A 274 -16.57 -9.11 2.03
N ALA A 275 -15.70 -8.19 2.44
CA ALA A 275 -16.06 -7.02 3.22
C ALA A 275 -15.45 -5.76 2.60
N LEU A 276 -16.28 -4.72 2.56
CA LEU A 276 -15.83 -3.35 2.35
C LEU A 276 -15.91 -2.61 3.67
N GLY A 277 -14.96 -1.71 3.89
CA GLY A 277 -14.98 -0.80 5.02
C GLY A 277 -14.40 0.55 4.62
N ARG A 278 -14.64 1.55 5.45
CA ARG A 278 -14.02 2.87 5.32
C ARG A 278 -12.73 2.93 6.16
N PRO A 279 -11.71 3.69 5.74
CA PRO A 279 -10.48 3.85 6.51
C PRO A 279 -10.74 4.34 7.95
N LEU A 280 -9.88 3.97 8.90
CA LEU A 280 -10.01 4.36 10.31
C LEU A 280 -10.18 5.87 10.50
N ARG A 281 -9.44 6.67 9.74
CA ARG A 281 -9.50 8.15 9.75
C ARG A 281 -10.88 8.75 9.45
N GLU A 282 -11.81 7.97 8.90
CA GLU A 282 -13.16 8.44 8.59
C GLU A 282 -14.15 8.22 9.76
N PHE A 283 -13.68 7.93 10.98
CA PHE A 283 -14.54 7.77 12.15
C PHE A 283 -15.49 8.97 12.35
N ARG A 284 -16.74 8.71 12.79
CA ARG A 284 -17.79 9.72 13.00
C ARG A 284 -17.75 10.35 14.39
N SER A 285 -17.07 9.69 15.32
CA SER A 285 -16.81 10.21 16.66
C SER A 285 -15.57 9.55 17.26
N THR A 286 -14.93 10.23 18.20
CA THR A 286 -13.80 9.65 18.96
C THR A 286 -14.22 8.42 19.76
N LYS A 287 -15.51 8.29 20.09
CA LYS A 287 -16.07 7.08 20.69
C LYS A 287 -16.05 5.91 19.71
N GLU A 288 -16.46 6.11 18.46
CA GLU A 288 -16.35 5.10 17.39
C GLU A 288 -14.89 4.70 17.13
N LEU A 289 -13.97 5.67 17.08
CA LEU A 289 -12.53 5.41 16.98
C LEU A 289 -12.05 4.46 18.09
N CYS A 290 -12.41 4.74 19.34
CA CYS A 290 -12.00 3.92 20.49
C CYS A 290 -12.65 2.53 20.45
N THR A 291 -13.91 2.42 20.03
CA THR A 291 -14.60 1.13 19.86
C THR A 291 -13.90 0.26 18.81
N VAL A 292 -13.64 0.82 17.62
CA VAL A 292 -13.02 0.10 16.50
C VAL A 292 -11.59 -0.33 16.84
N ILE A 293 -10.80 0.53 17.52
CA ILE A 293 -9.46 0.16 18.00
C ILE A 293 -9.54 -0.99 19.02
N SER A 294 -10.51 -0.95 19.94
CA SER A 294 -10.72 -2.01 20.92
C SER A 294 -11.08 -3.35 20.25
N GLU A 295 -11.98 -3.33 19.26
CA GLU A 295 -12.37 -4.53 18.50
C GLU A 295 -11.20 -5.08 17.65
N GLY A 296 -10.40 -4.21 17.01
CA GLY A 296 -9.18 -4.62 16.33
C GLY A 296 -8.18 -5.31 17.27
N MET A 297 -8.05 -4.81 18.49
CA MET A 297 -7.22 -5.43 19.54
C MET A 297 -7.77 -6.78 20.00
N GLU A 298 -9.08 -6.96 20.05
CA GLU A 298 -9.69 -8.28 20.29
C GLU A 298 -9.38 -9.28 19.18
N ALA A 299 -9.41 -8.84 17.92
CA ALA A 299 -9.01 -9.63 16.75
C ALA A 299 -7.55 -10.11 16.91
N HIS A 300 -6.66 -9.18 17.22
CA HIS A 300 -5.23 -9.43 17.43
C HIS A 300 -4.97 -10.42 18.58
N GLN A 301 -5.61 -10.22 19.74
CA GLN A 301 -5.52 -11.15 20.88
C GLN A 301 -5.96 -12.57 20.52
N ALA A 302 -7.08 -12.69 19.78
CA ALA A 302 -7.59 -13.97 19.32
C ALA A 302 -6.66 -14.62 18.28
N ALA A 303 -6.10 -13.85 17.36
CA ALA A 303 -5.10 -14.31 16.39
C ALA A 303 -3.85 -14.85 17.10
N PHE A 304 -3.33 -14.13 18.08
CA PHE A 304 -2.16 -14.55 18.85
C PHE A 304 -2.42 -15.84 19.64
N THR A 305 -3.51 -15.89 20.40
CA THR A 305 -3.79 -17.02 21.31
C THR A 305 -4.30 -18.27 20.60
N ARG A 306 -5.17 -18.12 19.60
CA ARG A 306 -5.84 -19.25 18.93
C ARG A 306 -5.14 -19.64 17.65
N ALA A 307 -4.71 -18.67 16.85
CA ALA A 307 -4.08 -18.94 15.56
C ALA A 307 -2.55 -19.00 15.61
N ARG A 308 -1.92 -18.51 16.70
CA ARG A 308 -0.47 -18.39 16.87
C ARG A 308 0.14 -17.45 15.82
N ILE A 309 -0.48 -16.28 15.63
CA ILE A 309 -0.08 -15.26 14.64
C ILE A 309 0.04 -13.89 15.33
N LEU A 310 1.14 -13.19 15.10
CA LEU A 310 1.33 -11.77 15.39
C LEU A 310 1.06 -10.95 14.12
N HIS A 311 0.45 -9.78 14.25
CA HIS A 311 0.13 -8.97 13.09
C HIS A 311 1.36 -8.22 12.56
N SER A 312 2.17 -7.66 13.47
CA SER A 312 3.46 -7.03 13.16
C SER A 312 3.42 -5.78 12.26
N ASP A 313 2.22 -5.25 11.97
CA ASP A 313 2.01 -3.99 11.25
C ASP A 313 0.66 -3.37 11.62
N ILE A 314 0.42 -3.15 12.91
CA ILE A 314 -0.78 -2.42 13.35
C ILE A 314 -0.65 -0.95 12.94
N SER A 315 -1.58 -0.47 12.12
CA SER A 315 -1.60 0.89 11.59
C SER A 315 -3.02 1.36 11.29
N ASP A 316 -3.19 2.67 11.02
CA ASP A 316 -4.49 3.25 10.64
C ASP A 316 -4.98 2.78 9.26
N GLY A 317 -4.07 2.37 8.39
CA GLY A 317 -4.38 1.74 7.10
C GLY A 317 -4.89 0.30 7.21
N ASN A 318 -4.60 -0.39 8.33
CA ASN A 318 -4.87 -1.82 8.49
C ASN A 318 -6.10 -2.10 9.37
N ILE A 319 -6.81 -1.07 9.82
CA ILE A 319 -8.12 -1.20 10.48
C ILE A 319 -9.17 -0.46 9.67
N LEU A 320 -10.18 -1.18 9.21
CA LEU A 320 -11.33 -0.63 8.53
C LEU A 320 -12.53 -0.53 9.48
N ILE A 321 -13.32 0.52 9.31
CA ILE A 321 -14.62 0.68 9.95
C ILE A 321 -15.68 0.13 9.00
N THR A 322 -16.51 -0.79 9.47
CA THR A 322 -17.65 -1.31 8.72
C THR A 322 -18.79 -0.29 8.65
N ASP A 323 -19.80 -0.57 7.83
CA ASP A 323 -20.94 0.35 7.69
C ASP A 323 -21.78 0.46 8.98
N ASP A 324 -21.78 -0.60 9.79
CA ASP A 324 -22.39 -0.70 11.11
C ASP A 324 -21.47 -0.21 12.26
N GLY A 325 -20.27 0.30 11.96
CA GLY A 325 -19.41 0.97 12.95
C GLY A 325 -18.50 0.03 13.75
N HIS A 326 -18.24 -1.17 13.22
CA HIS A 326 -17.36 -2.17 13.81
C HIS A 326 -16.00 -2.25 13.09
N ALA A 327 -15.06 -3.01 13.65
CA ALA A 327 -13.73 -3.20 13.10
C ALA A 327 -13.62 -4.38 12.11
N PHE A 328 -12.82 -4.17 11.07
CA PHE A 328 -12.07 -5.23 10.41
C PHE A 328 -10.56 -4.96 10.50
N LEU A 329 -9.83 -5.86 11.15
CA LEU A 329 -8.37 -5.93 11.07
C LEU A 329 -7.96 -6.68 9.79
N ILE A 330 -7.23 -5.98 8.93
CA ILE A 330 -6.85 -6.44 7.59
C ILE A 330 -5.33 -6.38 7.39
N ASP A 331 -4.87 -6.83 6.23
CA ASP A 331 -3.47 -6.79 5.79
C ASP A 331 -2.52 -7.64 6.64
N TRP A 332 -2.74 -8.96 6.57
CA TRP A 332 -1.95 -9.94 7.30
C TRP A 332 -0.68 -10.37 6.55
N GLU A 333 -0.25 -9.59 5.56
CA GLU A 333 0.88 -9.95 4.69
C GLU A 333 2.25 -9.88 5.40
N LEU A 334 2.37 -9.05 6.44
CA LEU A 334 3.56 -8.89 7.27
C LEU A 334 3.47 -9.68 8.58
N CYS A 335 2.43 -10.51 8.74
CA CYS A 335 2.23 -11.27 9.97
C CYS A 335 3.34 -12.30 10.20
N GLN A 336 3.61 -12.58 11.47
CA GLN A 336 4.61 -13.55 11.88
C GLN A 336 3.95 -14.72 12.60
N LYS A 337 4.42 -15.95 12.36
CA LYS A 337 3.98 -17.09 13.16
C LYS A 337 4.64 -16.99 14.53
N VAL A 338 3.89 -17.35 15.57
CA VAL A 338 4.40 -17.32 16.93
C VAL A 338 5.20 -18.59 17.20
N ASN A 339 6.49 -18.43 17.49
CA ASN A 339 7.39 -19.51 17.87
C ASN A 339 7.15 -19.97 19.32
N ASP A 340 7.81 -21.05 19.74
CA ASP A 340 7.61 -21.65 21.07
C ASP A 340 7.95 -20.72 22.25
N ASN A 341 8.74 -19.67 22.03
CA ASN A 341 9.07 -18.65 23.03
C ASN A 341 8.02 -17.53 23.12
N GLY A 342 6.98 -17.56 22.29
CA GLY A 342 5.92 -16.54 22.28
C GLY A 342 6.25 -15.28 21.48
N THR A 343 7.31 -15.30 20.67
CA THR A 343 7.68 -14.20 19.76
C THR A 343 7.43 -14.58 18.31
N GLY A 344 7.58 -13.64 17.37
CA GLY A 344 7.59 -13.91 15.94
C GLY A 344 8.63 -14.95 15.51
N ASP A 345 8.53 -15.49 14.30
CA ASP A 345 9.36 -16.59 13.80
C ASP A 345 10.66 -16.13 13.12
N TYR A 346 10.86 -14.82 13.00
CA TYR A 346 12.15 -14.23 12.61
C TYR A 346 12.47 -12.96 13.41
N GLU A 347 13.76 -12.62 13.43
CA GLU A 347 14.27 -11.35 13.94
C GLU A 347 14.28 -10.31 12.80
N GLY A 348 13.73 -9.13 13.04
CA GLY A 348 13.65 -8.10 12.01
C GLY A 348 12.80 -6.92 12.44
N ARG A 349 12.83 -5.86 11.63
CA ARG A 349 11.95 -4.70 11.80
C ARG A 349 10.86 -4.74 10.74
N SER A 350 9.62 -4.86 11.20
CA SER A 350 8.41 -4.74 10.38
C SER A 350 7.46 -3.75 11.02
N GLY A 351 6.66 -3.10 10.19
CA GLY A 351 5.57 -2.26 10.61
C GLY A 351 5.76 -0.79 10.26
N THR A 352 4.68 -0.03 10.42
CA THR A 352 4.64 1.40 10.13
C THR A 352 5.35 2.22 11.22
N TRP A 353 6.44 2.94 10.86
CA TRP A 353 7.31 3.68 11.79
C TRP A 353 6.57 4.55 12.83
N VAL A 354 5.55 5.27 12.39
CA VAL A 354 4.70 6.13 13.24
C VAL A 354 4.06 5.34 14.38
N PHE A 355 3.63 4.10 14.13
CA PHE A 355 2.96 3.24 15.13
C PHE A 355 3.89 2.21 15.76
N MET A 356 5.10 2.05 15.25
CA MET A 356 6.08 1.09 15.76
C MET A 356 6.40 1.35 17.24
N SER A 357 6.54 0.28 18.03
CA SER A 357 6.95 0.37 19.43
C SER A 357 8.31 1.04 19.56
N SER A 358 8.54 1.72 20.68
CA SER A 358 9.82 2.36 20.95
C SER A 358 10.96 1.33 20.94
N ALA A 359 10.76 0.15 21.52
CA ALA A 359 11.73 -0.92 21.52
C ALA A 359 12.14 -1.40 20.10
N MET A 360 11.17 -1.53 19.18
CA MET A 360 11.41 -1.90 17.78
C MET A 360 12.05 -0.76 16.97
N GLY A 361 11.71 0.49 17.30
CA GLY A 361 12.31 1.68 16.70
C GLY A 361 13.77 1.86 17.08
N THR A 362 14.15 1.49 18.31
CA THR A 362 15.53 1.65 18.80
C THR A 362 16.50 0.60 18.26
N LYS A 363 16.07 -0.66 18.10
CA LYS A 363 16.95 -1.74 17.62
C LYS A 363 16.19 -2.87 16.96
N ILE A 364 16.88 -3.64 16.12
CA ILE A 364 16.35 -4.90 15.59
C ILE A 364 16.17 -5.90 16.74
N LYS A 365 15.00 -6.56 16.79
CA LYS A 365 14.65 -7.58 17.79
C LYS A 365 13.62 -8.56 17.22
N TRP A 366 13.28 -9.58 18.00
CA TRP A 366 12.16 -10.47 17.74
C TRP A 366 10.85 -9.76 18.11
N HIS A 367 9.86 -9.79 17.21
CA HIS A 367 8.57 -9.14 17.45
C HIS A 367 7.80 -9.84 18.58
N GLU A 368 7.27 -9.08 19.52
CA GLU A 368 6.51 -9.58 20.67
C GLU A 368 5.06 -9.09 20.63
N PHE A 369 4.19 -9.78 21.36
CA PHE A 369 2.78 -9.38 21.51
C PHE A 369 2.61 -7.94 22.02
N ARG A 370 3.45 -7.53 22.99
CA ARG A 370 3.45 -6.18 23.55
C ARG A 370 3.85 -5.09 22.54
N ASP A 371 4.62 -5.42 21.51
CA ASP A 371 4.99 -4.46 20.46
C ASP A 371 3.75 -4.06 19.67
N ASP A 372 2.90 -5.04 19.31
CA ASP A 372 1.62 -4.78 18.65
C ASP A 372 0.63 -4.04 19.58
N LEU A 373 0.60 -4.34 20.88
CA LEU A 373 -0.20 -3.57 21.86
C LEU A 373 0.23 -2.10 21.94
N GLU A 374 1.53 -1.85 21.94
CA GLU A 374 2.07 -0.48 21.95
C GLU A 374 1.71 0.25 20.64
N SER A 375 1.68 -0.47 19.51
CA SER A 375 1.16 0.07 18.25
C SER A 375 -0.32 0.43 18.31
N PHE A 376 -1.18 -0.35 18.97
CA PHE A 376 -2.57 0.06 19.23
C PHE A 376 -2.66 1.33 20.09
N PHE A 377 -1.76 1.50 21.06
CA PHE A 377 -1.71 2.73 21.85
C PHE A 377 -1.32 3.95 21.00
N TYR A 378 -0.28 3.83 20.16
CA TYR A 378 0.11 4.91 19.25
C TYR A 378 -0.95 5.18 18.19
N LEU A 379 -1.66 4.16 17.74
CA LEU A 379 -2.79 4.31 16.83
C LEU A 379 -3.90 5.16 17.45
N LEU A 380 -4.26 4.90 18.70
CA LEU A 380 -5.19 5.73 19.47
C LEU A 380 -4.67 7.16 19.58
N LEU A 381 -3.48 7.35 20.16
CA LEU A 381 -2.92 8.68 20.40
C LEU A 381 -2.83 9.51 19.11
N PHE A 382 -2.27 8.93 18.03
CA PHE A 382 -2.08 9.61 16.76
C PHE A 382 -3.40 10.07 16.15
N ASN A 383 -4.38 9.17 16.03
CA ASN A 383 -5.67 9.53 15.45
C ASN A 383 -6.41 10.54 16.33
N SER A 384 -6.32 10.38 17.65
CA SER A 384 -6.94 11.29 18.60
C SER A 384 -6.39 12.71 18.50
N ILE A 385 -5.07 12.90 18.34
CA ILE A 385 -4.51 14.26 18.27
C ILE A 385 -4.51 14.88 16.87
N ARG A 386 -4.48 14.04 15.82
CA ARG A 386 -4.42 14.50 14.43
C ARG A 386 -5.78 14.94 13.90
N TYR A 387 -6.82 14.20 14.23
CA TYR A 387 -8.17 14.48 13.76
C TYR A 387 -8.95 15.19 14.87
N GLN A 388 -9.01 16.52 14.77
CA GLN A 388 -9.60 17.39 15.79
C GLN A 388 -10.70 18.28 15.22
N VAL A 389 -11.70 18.60 16.04
CA VAL A 389 -12.78 19.51 15.65
C VAL A 389 -12.25 20.93 15.43
N CYS A 390 -11.31 21.36 16.27
CA CYS A 390 -10.66 22.67 16.21
C CYS A 390 -9.15 22.53 16.29
N ALA A 391 -8.43 23.33 15.50
CA ALA A 391 -6.98 23.43 15.60
C ALA A 391 -6.56 24.09 16.94
N PRO A 392 -5.43 23.66 17.53
CA PRO A 392 -4.85 24.39 18.67
C PRO A 392 -4.39 25.79 18.24
N PRO A 393 -4.29 26.76 19.18
CA PRO A 393 -3.89 28.14 18.87
C PRO A 393 -2.52 28.25 18.18
N ASP A 394 -1.57 27.38 18.52
CA ASP A 394 -0.26 27.26 17.87
C ASP A 394 -0.12 25.92 17.16
N LEU A 395 -0.73 25.85 15.96
CA LEU A 395 -0.71 24.65 15.13
C LEU A 395 0.70 24.27 14.67
N ALA A 396 1.59 25.25 14.48
CA ALA A 396 2.95 25.01 14.01
C ALA A 396 3.80 24.33 15.09
N ALA A 397 3.79 24.86 16.32
CA ALA A 397 4.46 24.21 17.45
C ALA A 397 3.86 22.83 17.73
N PHE A 398 2.53 22.69 17.64
CA PHE A 398 1.87 21.39 17.82
C PHE A 398 2.29 20.38 16.75
N ARG A 399 2.44 20.81 15.49
CA ARG A 399 2.97 19.99 14.40
C ARG A 399 4.39 19.52 14.69
N GLU A 400 5.28 20.43 15.06
CA GLU A 400 6.68 20.13 15.34
C GLU A 400 6.84 19.11 16.48
N ILE A 401 6.09 19.30 17.57
CA ILE A 401 6.05 18.36 18.70
C ILE A 401 5.58 16.98 18.23
N SER A 402 4.56 16.94 17.37
CA SER A 402 3.97 15.69 16.90
C SER A 402 4.87 14.96 15.90
N GLU A 403 5.52 15.67 14.98
CA GLU A 403 6.53 15.13 14.06
C GLU A 403 7.75 14.61 14.84
N THR A 404 8.25 15.38 15.81
CA THR A 404 9.34 14.96 16.70
C THR A 404 9.00 13.68 17.45
N PHE A 405 7.78 13.59 17.98
CA PHE A 405 7.35 12.42 18.75
C PHE A 405 7.18 11.16 17.88
N PHE A 406 6.52 11.28 16.73
CA PHE A 406 6.14 10.12 15.91
C PHE A 406 7.16 9.72 14.84
N GLN A 407 7.96 10.67 14.35
CA GLN A 407 8.80 10.47 13.16
C GLN A 407 10.30 10.65 13.41
N SER A 408 10.73 11.05 14.60
CA SER A 408 12.16 11.15 14.92
C SER A 408 12.88 9.84 14.62
N ALA A 409 13.92 9.97 13.78
CA ALA A 409 14.76 8.88 13.36
C ALA A 409 16.17 9.40 13.07
N HIS A 410 17.18 8.57 13.33
CA HIS A 410 18.58 8.87 13.06
C HIS A 410 19.30 7.58 12.69
N TYR A 411 20.46 7.66 12.04
CA TYR A 411 21.26 6.46 11.72
C TYR A 411 22.33 6.21 12.77
N GLU A 412 22.43 4.97 13.23
CA GLU A 412 23.56 4.45 14.00
C GLU A 412 24.26 3.37 13.17
N GLY A 413 25.33 3.76 12.46
CA GLY A 413 25.90 2.90 11.41
C GLY A 413 24.94 2.78 10.23
N ASP A 414 24.64 1.55 9.81
CA ASP A 414 23.70 1.24 8.72
C ASP A 414 22.26 1.02 9.23
N GLU A 415 22.02 1.13 10.53
CA GLU A 415 20.71 0.92 11.14
C GLU A 415 20.00 2.25 11.38
N LEU A 416 18.77 2.39 10.88
CA LEU A 416 17.89 3.48 11.29
C LEU A 416 17.44 3.21 12.73
N CYS A 417 17.54 4.18 13.61
CA CYS A 417 17.15 4.11 15.02
C CYS A 417 16.17 5.25 15.34
N GLY A 418 15.34 5.06 16.36
CA GLY A 418 14.39 6.08 16.82
C GLY A 418 13.57 5.61 18.02
N GLY A 419 12.42 6.26 18.23
CA GLY A 419 11.52 5.92 19.33
C GLY A 419 11.98 6.40 20.72
N THR A 420 13.01 7.25 20.79
CA THR A 420 13.50 7.83 22.06
C THR A 420 12.44 8.69 22.73
N GLU A 421 11.75 9.54 21.97
CA GLU A 421 10.70 10.43 22.51
C GLU A 421 9.47 9.65 22.98
N LYS A 422 9.10 8.61 22.21
CA LYS A 422 8.15 7.58 22.60
C LYS A 422 8.51 6.92 23.95
N ALA A 423 9.77 6.51 24.13
CA ALA A 423 10.24 5.94 25.40
C ALA A 423 10.10 6.94 26.56
N LYS A 424 10.53 8.20 26.36
CA LYS A 424 10.45 9.24 27.40
C LYS A 424 9.00 9.48 27.84
N TYR A 425 8.07 9.51 26.89
CA TYR A 425 6.64 9.64 27.17
C TYR A 425 6.07 8.47 27.98
N LEU A 426 6.47 7.23 27.66
CA LEU A 426 6.03 6.06 28.41
C LEU A 426 6.67 5.96 29.81
N LYS A 427 7.90 6.47 30.01
CA LYS A 427 8.59 6.46 31.32
C LYS A 427 8.00 7.43 32.34
N ALA A 428 7.49 8.58 31.88
CA ALA A 428 7.04 9.66 32.74
C ALA A 428 5.92 9.21 33.70
N ALA A 429 6.04 9.51 35.00
CA ALA A 429 5.02 9.18 35.98
C ALA A 429 3.86 10.18 35.96
N THR A 430 4.19 11.46 35.88
CA THR A 430 3.28 12.61 35.79
C THR A 430 3.87 13.64 34.82
N ASP A 431 3.05 14.56 34.30
CA ASP A 431 3.47 15.65 33.41
C ASP A 431 4.42 15.19 32.30
N ALA A 432 3.93 14.25 31.50
CA ALA A 432 4.72 13.67 30.43
C ALA A 432 5.23 14.75 29.46
N PRO A 433 6.49 14.62 28.96
CA PRO A 433 7.12 15.67 28.15
C PRO A 433 6.44 15.91 26.79
N PHE A 434 5.66 14.93 26.34
CA PHE A 434 4.83 15.00 25.14
C PHE A 434 3.39 14.74 25.58
N PHE A 435 2.43 15.48 25.04
CA PHE A 435 1.00 15.25 25.23
C PHE A 435 0.58 14.91 26.69
N PRO A 436 0.93 15.75 27.69
CA PRO A 436 0.49 15.50 29.05
C PRO A 436 -1.04 15.60 29.13
N ARG A 437 -1.64 14.87 30.08
CA ARG A 437 -3.10 14.75 30.22
C ARG A 437 -3.83 16.10 30.21
N HIS A 438 -3.30 17.11 30.92
CA HIS A 438 -3.94 18.42 30.99
C HIS A 438 -3.95 19.18 29.65
N GLU A 439 -2.99 18.92 28.75
CA GLU A 439 -3.04 19.45 27.37
C GLU A 439 -4.01 18.65 26.51
N LEU A 440 -4.06 17.32 26.67
CA LEU A 440 -5.05 16.48 25.98
C LEU A 440 -6.49 16.87 26.35
N GLU A 441 -6.77 17.18 27.62
CA GLU A 441 -8.09 17.62 28.09
C GLU A 441 -8.56 18.96 27.48
N LYS A 442 -7.64 19.77 26.93
CA LYS A 442 -8.04 20.98 26.18
C LYS A 442 -8.63 20.66 24.82
N MET A 443 -8.26 19.52 24.24
CA MET A 443 -8.68 19.12 22.88
C MET A 443 -9.74 18.02 22.91
N LEU A 444 -9.56 17.04 23.80
CA LEU A 444 -10.37 15.83 23.92
C LEU A 444 -11.41 15.92 25.03
N SER A 445 -12.38 15.02 25.02
CA SER A 445 -13.27 14.82 26.15
C SER A 445 -12.51 14.23 27.35
N ALA A 446 -12.98 14.50 28.57
CA ALA A 446 -12.39 13.93 29.79
C ALA A 446 -12.24 12.39 29.76
N PRO A 447 -13.26 11.59 29.36
CA PRO A 447 -13.08 10.14 29.28
C PRO A 447 -12.04 9.72 28.23
N HIS A 448 -11.88 10.47 27.14
CA HIS A 448 -10.91 10.16 26.10
C HIS A 448 -9.48 10.49 26.53
N ALA A 449 -9.24 11.67 27.12
CA ALA A 449 -7.92 12.02 27.66
C ALA A 449 -7.49 11.08 28.80
N SER A 450 -8.44 10.70 29.67
CA SER A 450 -8.19 9.73 30.75
C SER A 450 -7.86 8.33 30.22
N LEU A 451 -8.55 7.88 29.17
CA LEU A 451 -8.27 6.61 28.49
C LEU A 451 -6.83 6.54 27.98
N ILE A 452 -6.37 7.59 27.28
CA ILE A 452 -5.00 7.66 26.76
C ILE A 452 -3.99 7.59 27.91
N GLU A 453 -4.19 8.38 28.97
CA GLU A 453 -3.29 8.41 30.12
C GLU A 453 -3.23 7.07 30.85
N GLU A 454 -4.36 6.40 31.07
CA GLU A 454 -4.38 5.12 31.77
C GLU A 454 -3.72 4.00 30.96
N ILE A 455 -3.96 3.95 29.64
CA ILE A 455 -3.25 3.01 28.76
C ILE A 455 -1.75 3.30 28.74
N ARG A 456 -1.34 4.58 28.65
CA ARG A 456 0.08 4.99 28.69
C ARG A 456 0.78 4.42 29.92
N LEU A 457 0.13 4.52 31.08
CA LEU A 457 0.67 4.04 32.35
C LEU A 457 0.82 2.51 32.41
N LEU A 458 0.06 1.74 31.63
CA LEU A 458 0.26 0.29 31.51
C LEU A 458 1.62 -0.05 30.90
N PHE A 459 2.15 0.76 29.99
CA PHE A 459 3.45 0.48 29.35
C PHE A 459 4.64 0.94 30.17
N ARG A 460 4.43 1.82 31.16
CA ARG A 460 5.52 2.41 31.96
C ARG A 460 6.51 1.39 32.52
N PRO A 461 6.10 0.26 33.14
CA PRO A 461 7.04 -0.74 33.67
C PRO A 461 8.00 -1.34 32.63
N ALA A 462 7.64 -1.31 31.33
CA ALA A 462 8.49 -1.84 30.26
C ALA A 462 9.71 -0.96 29.97
N TYR A 463 9.66 0.30 30.39
CA TYR A 463 10.67 1.31 30.06
C TYR A 463 11.43 1.83 31.29
N LEU A 464 11.03 1.45 32.50
CA LEU A 464 11.77 1.77 33.72
C LEU A 464 13.01 0.88 33.86
N VAL A 465 14.10 1.47 34.34
CA VAL A 465 15.37 0.80 34.63
C VAL A 465 15.94 1.31 35.94
N GLY A 466 16.74 0.48 36.62
CA GLY A 466 17.49 0.90 37.81
C GLY A 466 16.61 1.44 38.95
N PRO A 467 17.01 2.53 39.63
CA PRO A 467 16.30 3.05 40.80
C PRO A 467 14.83 3.41 40.56
N ASP A 468 14.48 3.88 39.37
CA ASP A 468 13.10 4.27 39.04
C ASP A 468 12.16 3.05 39.00
N LEU A 469 12.66 1.90 38.55
CA LEU A 469 11.94 0.64 38.57
C LEU A 469 11.78 0.13 40.01
N GLU A 470 12.84 0.21 40.81
CA GLU A 470 12.81 -0.20 42.21
C GLU A 470 11.81 0.62 43.02
N GLU A 471 11.77 1.94 42.81
CA GLU A 471 10.79 2.81 43.46
C GLU A 471 9.37 2.55 42.97
N ALA A 472 9.16 2.35 41.66
CA ALA A 472 7.85 2.00 41.12
C ALA A 472 7.32 0.67 41.69
N ILE A 473 8.19 -0.34 41.77
CA ILE A 473 7.89 -1.60 42.44
C ILE A 473 7.57 -1.32 43.91
N SER A 474 8.40 -0.57 44.64
CA SER A 474 8.21 -0.23 46.06
C SER A 474 6.89 0.49 46.33
N GLN A 475 6.47 1.40 45.46
CA GLN A 475 5.18 2.09 45.52
C GLN A 475 4.02 1.14 45.25
N ALA A 476 4.12 0.26 44.25
CA ALA A 476 3.11 -0.76 43.98
C ALA A 476 2.94 -1.71 45.18
N LYS A 477 4.04 -2.06 45.86
CA LYS A 477 4.04 -2.83 47.11
C LYS A 477 3.28 -2.12 48.24
N ARG A 478 3.46 -0.81 48.37
CA ARG A 478 2.82 0.00 49.43
C ARG A 478 1.32 0.26 49.17
N ASN A 479 0.94 0.45 47.91
CA ASN A 479 -0.36 1.05 47.58
C ASN A 479 -1.40 0.08 46.99
N LEU A 480 -0.99 -1.02 46.33
CA LEU A 480 -1.90 -1.73 45.42
C LEU A 480 -1.91 -3.27 45.51
N ASN A 481 -1.13 -3.90 46.40
CA ASN A 481 -1.07 -5.36 46.54
C ASN A 481 -0.84 -6.10 45.19
N LEU A 482 -0.08 -5.46 44.29
CA LEU A 482 0.27 -5.95 42.95
C LEU A 482 1.53 -6.83 42.99
N PRO A 483 1.74 -7.72 42.00
CA PRO A 483 2.79 -8.73 42.04
C PRO A 483 4.23 -8.17 41.88
N TRP A 484 5.22 -8.94 42.33
CA TRP A 484 6.44 -8.45 43.02
C TRP A 484 7.75 -8.47 42.21
N SER A 485 7.70 -8.32 40.89
CA SER A 485 8.87 -8.24 40.00
C SER A 485 8.56 -7.42 38.74
N GLN A 486 9.57 -7.01 37.97
CA GLN A 486 9.33 -6.38 36.67
C GLN A 486 8.55 -7.30 35.73
N ASP A 487 8.86 -8.60 35.71
CA ASP A 487 8.10 -9.58 34.91
C ASP A 487 6.63 -9.63 35.32
N ALA A 488 6.34 -9.61 36.62
CA ALA A 488 4.99 -9.54 37.15
C ALA A 488 4.27 -8.23 36.78
N LEU A 489 5.00 -7.10 36.75
CA LEU A 489 4.50 -5.83 36.25
C LEU A 489 4.37 -5.80 34.72
N LEU A 490 4.90 -6.77 33.99
CA LEU A 490 4.77 -6.89 32.54
C LEU A 490 3.78 -7.99 32.14
N ASP A 491 3.31 -8.80 33.08
CA ASP A 491 2.36 -9.86 32.82
C ASP A 491 1.05 -9.34 32.22
N HIS A 492 0.64 -8.12 32.55
CA HIS A 492 -0.56 -7.51 31.94
C HIS A 492 -0.37 -7.12 30.48
N LEU A 493 0.87 -7.07 29.96
CA LEU A 493 1.18 -6.85 28.53
C LEU A 493 1.42 -8.17 27.76
N ARG A 494 1.29 -9.33 28.42
CA ARG A 494 1.27 -10.64 27.75
C ARG A 494 -0.09 -10.96 27.10
N SER A 495 -1.10 -10.13 27.36
CA SER A 495 -2.42 -10.20 26.74
C SER A 495 -3.04 -8.80 26.66
N SER A 496 -4.04 -8.60 25.82
CA SER A 496 -4.78 -7.36 25.71
C SER A 496 -5.75 -7.13 26.87
N LYS A 497 -5.91 -8.08 27.81
CA LYS A 497 -6.97 -8.05 28.84
C LYS A 497 -6.99 -6.76 29.65
N ALA A 498 -5.84 -6.27 30.11
CA ALA A 498 -5.77 -5.05 30.90
C ALA A 498 -6.15 -3.83 30.07
N MET A 499 -5.59 -3.70 28.85
CA MET A 499 -5.91 -2.59 27.95
C MET A 499 -7.39 -2.62 27.52
N ALA A 500 -7.95 -3.79 27.21
CA ALA A 500 -9.36 -3.98 26.86
C ALA A 500 -10.29 -3.58 28.01
N GLU A 501 -9.91 -3.89 29.25
CA GLU A 501 -10.64 -3.46 30.44
C GLU A 501 -10.67 -1.93 30.57
N VAL A 502 -9.54 -1.25 30.35
CA VAL A 502 -9.46 0.21 30.35
C VAL A 502 -10.35 0.81 29.26
N PHE A 503 -10.32 0.29 28.03
CA PHE A 503 -11.23 0.71 26.96
C PHE A 503 -12.70 0.56 27.38
N ARG A 504 -13.06 -0.63 27.87
CA ARG A 504 -14.44 -0.94 28.28
C ARG A 504 -14.95 0.00 29.37
N GLN A 505 -14.13 0.29 30.38
CA GLN A 505 -14.48 1.21 31.46
C GLN A 505 -14.72 2.63 30.92
N HIS A 506 -13.81 3.16 30.10
CA HIS A 506 -13.90 4.53 29.58
C HIS A 506 -15.01 4.71 28.55
N LEU A 507 -15.25 3.72 27.68
CA LEU A 507 -16.36 3.74 26.72
C LEU A 507 -17.75 3.78 27.40
N ALA A 508 -17.83 3.27 28.63
CA ALA A 508 -19.03 3.32 29.47
C ALA A 508 -19.18 4.64 30.26
N MET A 509 -18.14 5.47 30.34
CA MET A 509 -18.21 6.76 31.03
C MET A 509 -19.11 7.75 30.27
N PRO A 510 -19.84 8.63 30.98
CA PRO A 510 -20.51 9.76 30.35
C PRO A 510 -19.50 10.84 29.91
N GLY A 511 -19.94 11.77 29.06
CA GLY A 511 -19.14 12.94 28.67
C GLY A 511 -18.33 12.79 27.37
N TRP A 512 -18.52 11.70 26.63
CA TRP A 512 -18.09 11.63 25.22
C TRP A 512 -18.81 12.69 24.40
N ARG A 513 -18.09 13.34 23.48
CA ARG A 513 -18.70 14.28 22.54
C ARG A 513 -19.40 13.47 21.44
N GLU A 514 -20.55 13.95 21.00
CA GLU A 514 -21.24 13.40 19.84
C GLU A 514 -20.80 14.13 18.58
N GLY A 515 -20.62 13.41 17.46
CA GLY A 515 -20.26 14.00 16.18
C GLY A 515 -18.92 14.74 16.17
N ASP A 516 -17.98 14.37 17.04
CA ASP A 516 -16.65 14.97 17.13
C ASP A 516 -15.63 14.34 16.17
N SER A 517 -16.10 13.86 15.01
CA SER A 517 -15.22 13.52 13.89
C SER A 517 -14.38 14.74 13.55
N GLY A 518 -13.07 14.63 13.74
CA GLY A 518 -12.17 15.75 13.56
C GLY A 518 -11.72 15.94 12.12
N HIS A 519 -11.42 17.19 11.77
CA HIS A 519 -10.70 17.49 10.54
C HIS A 519 -9.23 17.08 10.70
N ASP A 520 -8.61 16.60 9.62
CA ASP A 520 -7.17 16.37 9.61
C ASP A 520 -6.45 17.70 9.81
N LEU A 521 -5.82 17.89 10.97
CA LEU A 521 -5.04 19.09 11.29
C LEU A 521 -3.79 19.21 10.41
N PHE A 522 -3.36 18.11 9.80
CA PHE A 522 -2.10 18.02 9.10
C PHE A 522 -2.26 17.25 7.76
N PRO A 523 -3.05 17.76 6.81
CA PRO A 523 -3.35 17.06 5.56
C PRO A 523 -2.09 16.77 4.72
N ASP A 524 -1.07 17.63 4.85
CA ASP A 524 0.22 17.49 4.15
C ASP A 524 1.22 16.61 4.93
N TRP A 525 0.83 16.09 6.09
CA TRP A 525 1.68 15.22 6.89
C TRP A 525 1.70 13.81 6.29
N GLY A 526 2.61 13.64 5.34
CA GLY A 526 3.07 12.37 4.77
C GLY A 526 4.43 11.93 5.33
N VAL A 527 4.93 10.79 4.84
CA VAL A 527 6.25 10.25 5.20
C VAL A 527 7.32 11.33 4.97
N PRO A 528 8.21 11.62 5.94
CA PRO A 528 9.31 12.55 5.70
C PRO A 528 10.10 12.08 4.49
N PRO A 529 10.49 12.98 3.57
CA PRO A 529 11.34 12.60 2.42
C PRO A 529 12.67 11.95 2.85
N GLU A 530 13.05 12.11 4.12
CA GLU A 530 14.32 11.67 4.70
C GLU A 530 14.29 10.27 5.36
N VAL A 531 13.13 9.63 5.52
CA VAL A 531 13.05 8.24 6.01
C VAL A 531 12.97 7.30 4.80
N PRO A 532 14.07 6.63 4.42
CA PRO A 532 14.07 5.79 3.24
C PRO A 532 13.11 4.62 3.40
N VAL A 533 12.43 4.29 2.32
CA VAL A 533 11.38 3.28 2.23
C VAL A 533 11.79 1.91 2.76
N TRP A 534 13.07 1.53 2.62
CA TRP A 534 13.60 0.27 3.16
C TRP A 534 13.53 0.21 4.69
N CYS A 535 13.24 1.30 5.38
CA CYS A 535 12.98 1.32 6.82
C CYS A 535 11.56 0.89 7.21
N LYS A 536 10.60 0.81 6.26
CA LYS A 536 9.29 0.16 6.50
C LYS A 536 9.43 -1.36 6.60
N TRP A 537 10.48 -1.91 6.00
CA TRP A 537 10.81 -3.31 6.08
C TRP A 537 12.26 -3.53 5.63
N THR A 538 13.16 -3.77 6.58
CA THR A 538 14.49 -4.30 6.28
C THR A 538 14.40 -5.81 6.47
N PRO A 539 14.43 -6.63 5.40
CA PRO A 539 14.76 -8.03 5.62
C PRO A 539 16.13 -8.05 6.26
N PRO A 540 16.37 -8.90 7.27
CA PRO A 540 17.74 -9.21 7.57
C PRO A 540 18.37 -9.80 6.30
N THR A 541 19.57 -9.34 5.95
CA THR A 541 20.42 -9.89 4.88
C THR A 541 20.69 -11.40 5.07
N SER A 542 20.30 -11.96 6.21
CA SER A 542 20.13 -13.39 6.44
C SER A 542 18.91 -13.63 7.33
N LEU A 543 17.91 -14.40 6.88
CA LEU A 543 16.89 -14.95 7.78
C LEU A 543 17.61 -15.83 8.81
N ARG A 544 17.95 -15.28 9.99
CA ARG A 544 18.44 -16.08 11.11
C ARG A 544 17.26 -16.79 11.75
N LYS A 545 16.83 -17.89 11.13
CA LYS A 545 15.99 -18.88 11.82
C LYS A 545 16.78 -19.39 13.02
N ARG A 546 16.10 -19.62 14.16
CA ARG A 546 16.71 -20.44 15.22
C ARG A 546 16.98 -21.83 14.61
N SER A 547 18.21 -22.30 14.74
CA SER A 547 18.60 -23.62 14.25
C SER A 547 17.71 -24.69 14.88
N THR A 548 16.89 -25.34 14.04
CA THR A 548 16.27 -26.63 14.35
C THR A 548 17.08 -27.72 13.64
N PRO A 549 17.35 -28.88 14.27
CA PRO A 549 18.03 -29.96 13.60
C PRO A 549 17.09 -30.64 12.59
N ASP A 550 17.66 -30.98 11.44
CA ASP A 550 17.20 -31.95 10.43
C ASP A 550 16.19 -31.49 9.36
N SER A 551 16.68 -31.33 8.13
CA SER A 551 16.00 -31.85 6.92
C SER A 551 16.92 -31.93 5.68
N ILE A 552 17.22 -33.18 5.30
CA ILE A 552 17.31 -33.85 3.97
C ILE A 552 17.67 -32.99 2.71
N PRO A 553 18.67 -33.40 1.90
CA PRO A 553 19.10 -32.68 0.69
C PRO A 553 18.17 -32.88 -0.52
N ALA A 554 17.99 -31.81 -1.30
CA ALA A 554 17.22 -31.75 -2.54
C ALA A 554 17.87 -32.52 -3.70
N SER A 555 17.03 -33.12 -4.53
CA SER A 555 17.36 -33.92 -5.72
C SER A 555 17.75 -33.07 -6.94
N ASN A 556 18.71 -33.59 -7.71
CA ASN A 556 19.25 -33.02 -8.95
C ASN A 556 18.20 -32.85 -10.06
N GLU A 557 18.08 -31.64 -10.61
CA GLU A 557 17.44 -31.38 -11.91
C GLU A 557 18.47 -31.16 -13.02
N THR A 558 18.17 -31.69 -14.21
CA THR A 558 18.98 -31.68 -15.42
C THR A 558 19.03 -30.31 -16.13
N PRO A 559 20.15 -29.92 -16.77
CA PRO A 559 20.28 -28.62 -17.44
C PRO A 559 19.64 -28.58 -18.84
N ILE A 560 18.99 -27.46 -19.14
CA ILE A 560 18.43 -27.09 -20.47
C ILE A 560 19.55 -26.48 -21.35
N PRO A 561 19.57 -26.67 -22.70
CA PRO A 561 20.68 -26.27 -23.56
C PRO A 561 20.77 -24.75 -23.79
N ALA A 562 21.99 -24.24 -23.93
CA ALA A 562 22.31 -22.82 -24.16
C ALA A 562 22.14 -22.39 -25.65
N PRO A 563 21.66 -21.15 -25.95
CA PRO A 563 21.75 -20.57 -27.28
C PRO A 563 23.03 -19.71 -27.48
N ALA A 564 23.34 -19.44 -28.76
CA ALA A 564 24.57 -18.88 -29.35
C ALA A 564 24.83 -17.36 -29.08
N PRO A 565 26.01 -16.78 -29.43
CA PRO A 565 26.62 -15.59 -28.79
C PRO A 565 25.94 -14.27 -29.22
N GLU A 566 25.34 -13.52 -28.29
CA GLU A 566 25.88 -12.47 -27.39
C GLU A 566 25.88 -11.03 -27.97
N HIS A 567 24.72 -10.36 -27.85
CA HIS A 567 24.71 -8.97 -27.38
C HIS A 567 24.85 -9.02 -25.86
N ARG A 568 25.90 -8.43 -25.32
CA ARG A 568 26.13 -8.43 -23.87
C ARG A 568 25.03 -7.61 -23.18
N ILE A 569 24.24 -8.25 -22.34
CA ILE A 569 23.22 -7.62 -21.50
C ILE A 569 23.88 -7.34 -20.13
N ARG A 570 23.55 -6.24 -19.46
CA ARG A 570 24.05 -5.91 -18.11
C ARG A 570 22.86 -5.88 -17.13
N LEU A 571 23.14 -6.13 -15.86
CA LEU A 571 22.12 -6.10 -14.81
C LEU A 571 22.24 -4.77 -14.06
N ALA A 572 21.15 -4.01 -14.02
CA ALA A 572 21.02 -2.80 -13.21
C ALA A 572 19.92 -3.05 -12.19
N ILE A 573 20.26 -3.14 -10.92
CA ILE A 573 19.26 -3.29 -9.88
C ILE A 573 19.30 -2.02 -9.05
N SER A 574 18.36 -1.13 -9.33
CA SER A 574 18.02 -0.04 -8.44
C SER A 574 16.85 -0.50 -7.57
N THR A 575 17.15 -0.98 -6.38
CA THR A 575 16.16 -1.18 -5.30
C THR A 575 16.38 -0.20 -4.16
N SER A 576 17.31 0.75 -4.31
CA SER A 576 17.69 1.72 -3.28
C SER A 576 17.95 3.08 -3.91
N ALA A 577 17.07 4.04 -3.64
CA ALA A 577 17.44 5.44 -3.76
C ALA A 577 18.50 5.75 -2.67
N PRO A 578 19.66 6.34 -2.99
CA PRO A 578 20.59 6.81 -1.98
C PRO A 578 19.95 7.96 -1.17
N PRO A 579 20.37 8.18 0.09
CA PRO A 579 19.86 9.28 0.90
C PRO A 579 20.16 10.61 0.22
N TYR A 580 19.11 11.32 -0.19
CA TYR A 580 19.20 12.69 -0.64
C TYR A 580 19.31 13.59 0.59
N THR A 581 20.46 14.22 0.79
CA THR A 581 20.61 15.34 1.72
C THR A 581 20.25 16.63 0.97
N PRO A 582 19.25 17.42 1.41
CA PRO A 582 19.00 18.72 0.81
C PRO A 582 20.08 19.69 1.31
N SER A 583 21.15 19.90 0.54
CA SER A 583 21.96 21.10 0.69
C SER A 583 21.17 22.27 0.09
N CYS A 584 20.65 23.12 0.96
CA CYS A 584 20.00 24.37 0.61
C CYS A 584 20.97 25.27 -0.19
N SER A 585 20.68 25.51 -1.47
CA SER A 585 21.05 26.76 -2.14
C SER A 585 19.91 27.13 -3.09
N THR A 586 19.24 28.21 -2.73
CA THR A 586 18.24 28.92 -3.53
C THR A 586 18.78 29.26 -4.91
N ASP A 587 18.29 28.58 -5.94
CA ASP A 587 18.02 29.09 -7.29
C ASP A 587 17.56 27.93 -8.19
N ALA A 588 16.24 27.67 -8.19
CA ALA A 588 15.61 26.78 -9.16
C ALA A 588 14.86 27.62 -10.21
N PRO A 589 15.06 27.39 -11.53
CA PRO A 589 14.20 27.98 -12.54
C PRO A 589 12.86 27.22 -12.61
N ALA A 590 11.79 27.98 -12.88
CA ALA A 590 10.40 27.54 -12.87
C ALA A 590 10.10 26.32 -13.80
N PRO A 591 9.10 25.49 -13.46
CA PRO A 591 8.72 24.33 -14.27
C PRO A 591 7.99 24.74 -15.56
N LEU A 592 8.49 24.25 -16.70
CA LEU A 592 7.85 24.32 -18.00
C LEU A 592 6.62 23.39 -18.05
N VAL A 593 5.44 23.97 -17.82
CA VAL A 593 4.15 23.34 -18.11
C VAL A 593 3.80 23.60 -19.57
N HIS A 594 3.82 22.58 -20.44
CA HIS A 594 3.16 22.66 -21.76
C HIS A 594 2.13 21.54 -21.91
N GLY A 595 0.90 21.99 -22.19
CA GLY A 595 -0.33 21.23 -22.11
C GLY A 595 -0.59 20.28 -23.27
N ILE A 596 -1.24 19.17 -22.94
CA ILE A 596 -1.98 18.33 -23.87
C ILE A 596 -3.37 18.95 -24.03
N LYS A 597 -3.58 19.76 -25.08
CA LYS A 597 -4.93 20.06 -25.58
C LYS A 597 -5.30 19.03 -26.63
N ARG A 598 -6.30 18.20 -26.29
CA ARG A 598 -7.04 17.36 -27.25
C ARG A 598 -7.74 18.28 -28.25
N ALA A 599 -7.47 18.09 -29.53
CA ALA A 599 -8.22 18.72 -30.62
C ALA A 599 -9.45 17.85 -30.92
N ARG A 600 -10.64 18.43 -30.75
CA ARG A 600 -11.89 17.93 -31.32
C ARG A 600 -12.74 19.15 -31.70
N ASP A 601 -12.98 19.25 -33.00
CA ASP A 601 -14.05 19.92 -33.75
C ASP A 601 -14.43 21.37 -33.41
N GLU A 602 -14.30 22.25 -34.40
CA GLU A 602 -15.32 23.22 -34.83
C GLU A 602 -14.84 23.94 -36.10
N ALA A 603 -15.57 23.75 -37.21
CA ALA A 603 -15.40 24.48 -38.45
C ALA A 603 -16.76 25.05 -38.84
N GLU A 604 -16.93 26.36 -38.69
CA GLU A 604 -17.99 27.13 -39.35
C GLU A 604 -17.44 28.49 -39.81
N MET A 605 -17.77 28.78 -41.08
CA MET A 605 -17.95 30.08 -41.73
C MET A 605 -16.82 31.12 -41.71
N ASP A 606 -16.25 31.38 -42.90
CA ASP A 606 -16.50 32.66 -43.55
C ASP A 606 -16.35 32.58 -45.09
N CYS A 607 -17.16 33.41 -45.75
CA CYS A 607 -17.43 33.48 -47.18
C CYS A 607 -16.41 34.36 -47.92
N ASP A 608 -16.02 33.97 -49.14
CA ASP A 608 -16.16 34.77 -50.38
C ASP A 608 -15.33 34.20 -51.54
N GLY A 609 -15.89 34.27 -52.76
CA GLY A 609 -15.07 34.50 -53.96
C GLY A 609 -14.95 33.41 -55.04
N ASN A 610 -16.07 33.12 -55.71
CA ASN A 610 -16.26 33.07 -57.18
C ASN A 610 -15.52 32.07 -58.12
N GLU A 611 -16.23 31.74 -59.21
CA GLU A 611 -15.88 30.95 -60.42
C GLU A 611 -15.95 29.41 -60.24
N GLY A 612 -16.71 28.59 -60.96
CA GLY A 612 -17.53 28.69 -62.17
C GLY A 612 -17.47 27.32 -62.88
N GLY A 613 -18.59 26.69 -63.24
CA GLY A 613 -18.56 25.50 -64.12
C GLY A 613 -19.56 24.37 -63.82
N ASP A 614 -20.79 24.57 -64.28
CA ASP A 614 -21.72 23.64 -64.95
C ASP A 614 -21.44 22.10 -64.90
N HIS A 615 -22.41 21.32 -64.38
CA HIS A 615 -23.20 20.34 -65.17
C HIS A 615 -23.99 19.31 -64.33
N SER A 616 -25.30 19.25 -64.64
CA SER A 616 -26.20 18.08 -64.66
C SER A 616 -26.59 17.32 -63.37
N ALA A 617 -27.88 17.42 -63.07
CA ALA A 617 -28.70 16.50 -62.25
C ALA A 617 -28.93 15.13 -62.99
N PRO A 618 -29.56 14.06 -62.42
CA PRO A 618 -30.88 14.14 -61.76
C PRO A 618 -31.17 13.18 -60.56
N SER A 619 -32.03 13.70 -59.66
CA SER A 619 -33.15 13.08 -58.91
C SER A 619 -33.20 11.57 -58.60
N LEU A 620 -33.57 11.24 -57.36
CA LEU A 620 -34.67 10.29 -57.05
C LEU A 620 -35.24 10.52 -55.64
N LYS A 621 -36.58 10.65 -55.57
CA LYS A 621 -37.42 10.92 -54.38
C LYS A 621 -37.85 9.64 -53.67
N ARG A 622 -38.39 9.84 -52.45
CA ARG A 622 -39.45 9.09 -51.71
C ARG A 622 -38.97 8.10 -50.64
N VAL A 623 -39.58 7.95 -49.45
CA VAL A 623 -40.81 8.49 -48.81
C VAL A 623 -40.76 8.15 -47.30
N ARG A 624 -41.27 9.02 -46.43
CA ARG A 624 -41.67 8.69 -45.03
C ARG A 624 -43.18 8.46 -44.97
N PRO A 625 -43.67 7.70 -43.97
CA PRO A 625 -44.89 8.13 -43.28
C PRO A 625 -44.74 8.14 -41.75
N SER A 626 -45.47 9.08 -41.13
CA SER A 626 -45.70 9.21 -39.69
C SER A 626 -47.20 8.88 -39.39
N PRO A 627 -47.75 9.08 -38.17
CA PRO A 627 -48.23 8.01 -37.29
C PRO A 627 -49.76 7.99 -37.12
N LYS A 628 -50.30 6.97 -36.42
CA LYS A 628 -51.68 6.95 -35.93
C LYS A 628 -51.77 6.54 -34.44
N LYS A 629 -52.53 7.33 -33.69
CA LYS A 629 -53.22 7.11 -32.38
C LYS A 629 -54.69 7.55 -32.62
N PRO A 630 -55.67 7.43 -31.69
CA PRO A 630 -55.78 6.70 -30.41
C PRO A 630 -57.16 6.00 -30.21
N SER A 631 -57.40 5.36 -29.06
CA SER A 631 -58.76 5.27 -28.46
C SER A 631 -58.71 5.16 -26.93
N ALA A 632 -59.67 5.80 -26.27
CA ALA A 632 -59.81 6.13 -24.85
C ALA A 632 -60.71 5.11 -24.07
N ILE A 633 -60.47 4.84 -22.77
CA ILE A 633 -61.22 5.26 -21.53
C ILE A 633 -62.61 4.57 -21.37
N PRO A 634 -63.05 4.04 -20.17
CA PRO A 634 -63.16 4.82 -18.91
C PRO A 634 -62.92 4.17 -17.52
N ALA A 635 -62.38 5.04 -16.64
CA ALA A 635 -62.71 5.45 -15.25
C ALA A 635 -63.46 4.55 -14.24
N GLN A 636 -62.95 4.55 -12.98
CA GLN A 636 -63.64 4.87 -11.70
C GLN A 636 -62.59 4.88 -10.55
N SER A 637 -62.19 6.03 -9.99
CA SER A 637 -62.64 6.68 -8.73
C SER A 637 -62.50 5.86 -7.43
N SER A 638 -61.63 6.27 -6.49
CA SER A 638 -62.00 6.91 -5.21
C SER A 638 -60.91 6.86 -4.12
N GLN A 639 -60.69 8.03 -3.50
CA GLN A 639 -60.40 8.29 -2.07
C GLN A 639 -58.97 8.12 -1.46
N ARG A 640 -58.46 9.27 -1.01
CA ARG A 640 -57.55 9.46 0.15
C ARG A 640 -58.26 9.07 1.47
N PRO A 641 -57.51 8.95 2.59
CA PRO A 641 -57.47 10.10 3.50
C PRO A 641 -56.08 10.42 4.07
N GLU A 642 -55.98 11.65 4.55
CA GLU A 642 -54.92 12.21 5.41
C GLU A 642 -55.06 11.69 6.85
N GLY A 643 -53.96 11.74 7.61
CA GLY A 643 -53.96 11.58 9.06
C GLY A 643 -52.52 11.67 9.60
N GLY A 644 -52.22 12.75 10.30
CA GLY A 644 -50.90 13.01 10.90
C GLY A 644 -50.67 12.28 12.22
N CYS A 645 -49.39 12.15 12.55
CA CYS A 645 -48.79 12.52 13.83
C CYS A 645 -47.28 12.71 13.61
#